data_AF-A0A3L7WPF1-F1
#
_entry.id   AF-A0A3L7WPF1-F1
#
_cell.length_a   1.000
_cell.length_b   1.000
_cell.length_c   1.000
_cell.angle_alpha   90.00
_cell.angle_beta   90.00
_cell.angle_gamma   90.00
#
_symmetry.space_group_name_H-M   'P 1'
#
loop_
_entity.id
_entity.type
_entity.pdbx_description
1 polymer ?
#
loop_
_entity_poly.entity_id
_entity_poly.type
_entity_poly.pdbx_seq_one_letter_code
_entity_poly.pdbx_strand_id
1 'polypeptide(L)'
;RLVVQLNGVATPPTGFTLQSYLLQGADGFFSGAMSVSGGAVNSATDYPTNNLTARYDTFRMMWEKLVFEATLPAAPLALIREVVDKAADTPDGAGYAVGLVEEARLMATHANLARSAAAAGNLAGARTHTEHTRNILFGKDDPRYGDFDGTGGIQNPGDGFGLLRYAANADTKLLEAAESAEVTPEMADQLFAATLAIANFAPANDTDTWSDQLIEQTQAILAAATAGEATAPATVMRDLGKQIVDGVDADADGTVEAISGEGGVWTAFLTAQKTASYFPSGAVRGQVQHQPSAKNPTSDRIAIDLANVPQPQNDLKLWAYLLAADGKRLVLGEVPWSSGVVTVSFSYAGRNLIGEFNGFRLVQGAIYAGDALPAAPLAPIRKVLASAADTPAKVGYGVGLMRQAQIVRDLAAQISAAASADDIVQAQARARETLNVLVGKNDPRYLTGAGDPGDGFGLLGYAGSVDTSLQQLLSSAGVTANMTARSGQARAAVANFFPATGTGTWADLLIEKIQAVLGTNDVIIAAPHADEAAAIANNILNGDGSKGGARAVYLASQQAADYFPKETGAAPPDEPPVAGPNPDAQENDDLCSRAKTISTGGAARHHTFHYEGDQDWISFTTQANKSYVIEVAGVGALADPVIFLYDNCDAAPGSFESNAFGNSVRLVWNAAKNGAYFIQLRQFDPVISGAGSEYDLKITLDETPPSPPTNLRCLAVNTTTLAIQWQRSPEFDVTGYRVTYGNQNSSETGFRDVAGAETTFLELSGLTPNELYFLRVTSLDFSRNESAPSGELQCRPLQPTDTTKPLLSSLLPTLTGPYTTTAPALTFTGAAADSGGNLSRVRIRNTSINQEKIDFTLAGGIDDFRVEDLPLRVGSNEILVTVFDEANNSTDYPLSVQRVADSKGVVIIIAGHNETFGLQTNIYNSTNRAYRIFKSAGYTDDDIFYLAPVAQDPDKNGTANEVDATATPAKFQEAITVWAKTRVDADKPLFIYMMDHGLADKFCVTGCAGANSITPEEMDTWLRQLETDSGVTEVTVVYEACVSGSFVNRASVIDSISKPGRVIITSTGFDNNAYASAQGAYFSDAFFSCVADSGNLKACFDQGKAAVATTGVKQTPFLDDNGDGVFDERDGTVAVNRQVTRFFSSVRPVISSVDAQKNGADGLLTATVAEGAEQTELVWAAVYGPTFAEPGTVTLNLEVPVVRLEPVAGQPGTFSINYTNGFADPGEYRIVFYAQDRLGLNAAPVSPGGIQLFLPAINR
;
A
#
# COMPACT_ATOMS: atom_id res chain seq x y z
N ARG A 1 18.92 2.66 17.29
CA ARG A 1 20.02 3.48 16.73
C ARG A 1 20.54 4.48 17.75
N LEU A 2 21.85 4.52 17.97
CA LEU A 2 22.58 5.67 18.52
C LEU A 2 23.21 6.40 17.32
N VAL A 3 23.09 7.73 17.28
CA VAL A 3 23.71 8.56 16.23
C VAL A 3 24.58 9.63 16.91
N VAL A 4 25.81 9.78 16.40
CA VAL A 4 26.80 10.74 16.90
C VAL A 4 27.36 11.47 15.69
N GLN A 5 27.11 12.78 15.63
CA GLN A 5 27.59 13.69 14.60
C GLN A 5 28.22 14.90 15.30
N LEU A 6 29.55 14.94 15.38
CA LEU A 6 30.30 15.96 16.10
C LEU A 6 31.43 16.52 15.23
N ASN A 7 31.59 17.84 15.24
CA ASN A 7 32.61 18.56 14.49
C ASN A 7 33.60 19.26 15.46
N GLY A 8 34.85 19.43 15.04
CA GLY A 8 35.91 19.98 15.89
C GLY A 8 36.49 19.00 16.91
N VAL A 9 36.21 17.71 16.77
CA VAL A 9 36.79 16.64 17.59
C VAL A 9 38.27 16.50 17.23
N ALA A 10 39.16 16.64 18.22
CA ALA A 10 40.59 16.49 17.97
C ALA A 10 40.95 15.04 17.58
N THR A 11 42.02 14.86 16.81
CA THR A 11 42.51 13.51 16.45
C THR A 11 43.15 12.83 17.67
N PRO A 12 42.90 11.53 17.91
CA PRO A 12 43.62 10.77 18.93
C PRO A 12 45.14 10.80 18.71
N PRO A 13 45.97 10.88 19.77
CA PRO A 13 47.41 10.74 19.64
C PRO A 13 47.81 9.36 19.11
N THR A 14 48.95 9.25 18.43
CA THR A 14 49.42 8.01 17.82
C THR A 14 49.51 6.87 18.85
N GLY A 15 48.75 5.79 18.61
CA GLY A 15 48.64 4.64 19.51
C GLY A 15 47.34 4.58 20.32
N PHE A 16 46.47 5.59 20.23
CA PHE A 16 45.19 5.65 20.93
C PHE A 16 43.99 5.65 19.98
N THR A 17 42.86 5.17 20.48
CA THR A 17 41.57 5.12 19.79
C THR A 17 40.55 5.90 20.61
N LEU A 18 39.68 6.68 19.94
CA LEU A 18 38.55 7.32 20.59
C LEU A 18 37.48 6.26 20.89
N GLN A 19 37.00 6.20 22.13
CA GLN A 19 36.02 5.22 22.60
C GLN A 19 34.80 5.93 23.16
N SER A 20 33.61 5.40 22.91
CA SER A 20 32.35 5.94 23.44
C SER A 20 31.71 5.03 24.48
N TYR A 21 30.99 5.66 25.40
CA TYR A 21 30.28 5.00 26.49
C TYR A 21 28.91 5.63 26.69
N LEU A 22 27.89 4.80 26.86
CA LEU A 22 26.60 5.17 27.43
C LEU A 22 26.59 4.82 28.91
N LEU A 23 26.07 5.70 29.75
CA LEU A 23 26.23 5.65 31.21
C LEU A 23 24.91 5.87 31.93
N GLN A 24 24.78 5.22 33.09
CA GLN A 24 23.74 5.45 34.09
C GLN A 24 24.43 5.60 35.45
N GLY A 25 24.74 6.84 35.85
CA GLY A 25 25.52 7.12 37.05
C GLY A 25 26.94 6.53 37.02
N ALA A 26 27.13 5.38 37.68
CA ALA A 26 28.41 4.67 37.76
C ALA A 26 28.52 3.48 36.78
N ASP A 27 27.38 2.97 36.27
CA ASP A 27 27.36 1.83 35.36
C ASP A 27 27.55 2.31 33.92
N GLY A 28 28.53 1.71 33.23
CA GLY A 28 28.96 2.13 31.88
C GLY A 28 28.89 1.01 30.86
N PHE A 29 28.14 1.24 29.79
CA PHE A 29 28.06 0.41 28.61
C PHE A 29 28.99 0.96 27.52
N PHE A 30 29.93 0.14 27.05
CA PHE A 30 30.83 0.52 25.94
C PHE A 30 30.04 0.52 24.62
N SER A 31 29.91 1.70 24.01
CA SER A 31 29.10 1.92 22.80
C SER A 31 29.93 2.01 21.51
N GLY A 32 31.17 1.53 21.54
CA GLY A 32 32.01 1.35 20.35
C GLY A 32 33.29 2.18 20.32
N ALA A 33 34.12 1.89 19.32
CA ALA A 33 35.26 2.72 18.94
C ALA A 33 34.84 3.69 17.84
N MET A 34 35.29 4.94 17.91
CA MET A 34 34.92 6.01 16.98
C MET A 34 36.14 6.49 16.18
N SER A 35 35.95 6.67 14.87
CA SER A 35 36.96 7.22 13.98
C SER A 35 36.82 8.74 13.89
N VAL A 36 37.93 9.47 14.06
CA VAL A 36 37.98 10.92 13.81
C VAL A 36 38.53 11.15 12.41
N SER A 37 37.71 11.64 11.49
CA SER A 37 38.10 11.97 10.11
C SER A 37 37.91 13.47 9.86
N GLY A 38 38.96 14.16 9.39
CA GLY A 38 38.92 15.61 9.14
C GLY A 38 38.68 16.50 10.38
N GLY A 39 38.63 15.93 11.59
CA GLY A 39 38.17 16.62 12.80
C GLY A 39 36.67 16.45 13.10
N ALA A 40 35.99 15.54 12.40
CA ALA A 40 34.62 15.14 12.67
C ALA A 40 34.53 13.68 13.13
N VAL A 41 33.47 13.35 13.88
CA VAL A 41 33.04 12.00 14.23
C VAL A 41 31.60 11.85 13.75
N ASN A 42 31.41 11.01 12.75
CA ASN A 42 30.11 10.61 12.24
C ASN A 42 29.98 9.10 12.44
N SER A 43 29.05 8.69 13.30
CA SER A 43 28.83 7.29 13.67
C SER A 43 27.35 7.04 13.89
N ALA A 44 26.77 6.09 13.17
CA ALA A 44 25.52 5.44 13.53
C ALA A 44 25.84 4.04 14.05
N THR A 45 25.14 3.59 15.09
CA THR A 45 25.32 2.24 15.62
C THR A 45 23.99 1.72 16.14
N ASP A 46 23.58 0.54 15.68
CA ASP A 46 22.36 -0.09 16.14
C ASP A 46 22.58 -1.08 17.27
N TYR A 47 21.59 -1.10 18.15
CA TYR A 47 21.54 -1.89 19.36
C TYR A 47 20.18 -2.59 19.38
N PRO A 48 20.01 -3.64 18.56
CA PRO A 48 18.78 -4.45 18.59
C PRO A 48 18.50 -4.94 20.02
N THR A 49 17.22 -5.14 20.31
CA THR A 49 16.68 -5.56 21.63
C THR A 49 17.00 -4.63 22.83
N ASN A 50 17.54 -3.42 22.62
CA ASN A 50 17.93 -2.52 23.71
C ASN A 50 17.33 -1.09 23.57
N ASN A 51 16.38 -0.75 24.44
CA ASN A 51 15.93 0.63 24.63
C ASN A 51 17.04 1.44 25.33
N LEU A 52 17.77 2.25 24.56
CA LEU A 52 18.91 3.03 25.07
C LEU A 52 18.44 4.16 26.00
N THR A 53 17.36 4.86 25.63
CA THR A 53 16.80 5.98 26.40
C THR A 53 16.27 5.52 27.75
N ALA A 54 15.72 4.31 27.85
CA ALA A 54 15.30 3.71 29.12
C ALA A 54 16.44 3.50 30.13
N ARG A 55 17.61 3.04 29.65
CA ARG A 55 18.75 2.71 30.51
C ARG A 55 19.67 3.89 30.78
N TYR A 56 20.09 4.61 29.75
CA TYR A 56 21.23 5.52 29.84
C TYR A 56 20.81 6.99 29.84
N ASP A 57 21.53 7.81 30.60
CA ASP A 57 21.31 9.26 30.72
C ASP A 57 22.49 10.08 30.18
N THR A 58 23.69 9.50 30.12
CA THR A 58 24.92 10.21 29.80
C THR A 58 25.70 9.50 28.69
N PHE A 59 26.15 10.28 27.71
CA PHE A 59 27.05 9.85 26.64
C PHE A 59 28.43 10.49 26.83
N ARG A 60 29.49 9.67 26.86
CA ARG A 60 30.90 10.11 26.95
C ARG A 60 31.71 9.60 25.78
N MET A 61 32.69 10.39 25.35
CA MET A 61 33.74 9.99 24.41
C MET A 61 35.12 10.31 25.00
N MET A 62 36.09 9.40 24.85
CA MET A 62 37.41 9.51 25.48
C MET A 62 38.55 8.75 24.79
N TRP A 63 39.79 9.24 24.94
CA TRP A 63 41.03 8.46 24.77
C TRP A 63 41.95 8.74 25.98
N GLU A 64 42.02 7.84 26.97
CA GLU A 64 42.62 8.05 28.32
C GLU A 64 42.07 9.25 29.15
N LYS A 65 41.39 10.20 28.51
CA LYS A 65 40.87 11.46 29.00
C LYS A 65 39.56 11.75 28.30
N LEU A 66 38.67 12.46 28.97
CA LEU A 66 37.41 12.93 28.42
C LEU A 66 37.64 13.87 27.22
N VAL A 67 36.92 13.63 26.13
CA VAL A 67 36.96 14.40 24.88
C VAL A 67 35.61 15.09 24.64
N PHE A 68 34.51 14.40 24.92
CA PHE A 68 33.15 14.94 24.90
C PHE A 68 32.29 14.27 25.98
N GLU A 69 31.33 15.02 26.53
CA GLU A 69 30.33 14.54 27.48
C GLU A 69 29.03 15.31 27.27
N ALA A 70 27.93 14.58 27.18
CA ALA A 70 26.57 15.11 27.20
C ALA A 70 25.71 14.26 28.12
N THR A 71 24.98 14.91 29.02
CA THR A 71 24.00 14.27 29.91
C THR A 71 22.63 14.83 29.58
N LEU A 72 21.66 13.96 29.35
CA LEU A 72 20.27 14.33 29.17
C LEU A 72 19.71 14.88 30.50
N PRO A 73 18.95 15.99 30.48
CA PRO A 73 18.44 16.59 31.71
C PRO A 73 17.51 15.62 32.46
N ALA A 74 17.75 15.44 33.75
CA ALA A 74 17.14 14.33 34.50
C ALA A 74 15.62 14.47 34.71
N ALA A 75 15.11 15.71 34.80
CA ALA A 75 13.69 15.99 34.98
C ALA A 75 12.82 15.61 33.75
N PRO A 76 13.09 16.08 32.52
CA PRO A 76 12.35 15.64 31.34
C PRO A 76 12.58 14.14 31.05
N LEU A 77 13.80 13.63 31.24
CA LEU A 77 14.12 12.23 30.93
C LEU A 77 13.29 11.22 31.75
N ALA A 78 12.97 11.54 33.01
CA ALA A 78 12.11 10.69 33.83
C ALA A 78 10.70 10.54 33.23
N LEU A 79 10.11 11.65 32.77
CA LEU A 79 8.77 11.70 32.19
C LEU A 79 8.73 11.08 30.79
N ILE A 80 9.77 11.30 29.98
CA ILE A 80 9.95 10.66 28.66
C ILE A 80 9.97 9.12 28.81
N ARG A 81 10.57 8.57 29.88
CA ARG A 81 10.59 7.12 30.14
C ARG A 81 9.22 6.53 30.50
N GLU A 82 8.32 7.30 31.12
CA GLU A 82 6.91 6.88 31.29
C GLU A 82 6.19 6.74 29.93
N VAL A 83 6.60 7.52 28.92
CA VAL A 83 6.03 7.48 27.57
C VAL A 83 6.65 6.38 26.70
N VAL A 84 7.97 6.24 26.66
CA VAL A 84 8.69 5.38 25.69
C VAL A 84 9.32 4.10 26.27
N ASP A 85 9.11 3.81 27.55
CA ASP A 85 9.57 2.55 28.18
C ASP A 85 8.47 1.90 29.03
N LYS A 86 8.13 2.48 30.18
CA LYS A 86 7.21 1.87 31.17
C LYS A 86 6.40 2.88 31.98
N ALA A 87 5.08 2.72 31.95
CA ALA A 87 4.17 3.32 32.93
C ALA A 87 3.80 2.29 34.02
N ALA A 88 3.18 2.76 35.12
CA ALA A 88 2.89 1.94 36.31
C ALA A 88 1.40 1.60 36.50
N ASP A 89 0.50 2.24 35.74
CA ASP A 89 -0.95 2.00 35.77
C ASP A 89 -1.49 1.26 34.53
N THR A 90 -0.62 1.01 33.54
CA THR A 90 -0.89 0.33 32.27
C THR A 90 -0.81 -1.20 32.40
N PRO A 91 -1.58 -1.96 31.59
CA PRO A 91 -1.39 -3.39 31.41
C PRO A 91 0.08 -3.75 31.11
N ASP A 92 0.55 -4.81 31.78
CA ASP A 92 1.94 -5.33 31.77
C ASP A 92 3.08 -4.30 32.00
N GLY A 93 2.72 -3.07 32.41
CA GLY A 93 3.64 -1.96 32.65
C GLY A 93 4.25 -1.36 31.38
N ALA A 94 3.53 -1.38 30.26
CA ALA A 94 3.97 -0.76 29.00
C ALA A 94 4.05 0.78 29.12
N GLY A 95 5.01 1.42 28.44
CA GLY A 95 5.07 2.89 28.31
C GLY A 95 3.89 3.43 27.51
N TYR A 96 3.42 4.64 27.81
CA TYR A 96 2.14 5.12 27.27
C TYR A 96 2.09 5.15 25.73
N ALA A 97 3.18 5.50 25.05
CA ALA A 97 3.24 5.50 23.58
C ALA A 97 3.52 4.11 22.98
N VAL A 98 3.91 3.12 23.77
CA VAL A 98 4.06 1.73 23.33
C VAL A 98 2.68 1.08 23.21
N GLY A 99 1.90 1.07 24.29
CA GLY A 99 0.53 0.55 24.29
C GLY A 99 -0.40 1.32 23.34
N LEU A 100 -0.14 2.61 23.10
CA LEU A 100 -0.82 3.41 22.08
C LEU A 100 -0.66 2.82 20.67
N VAL A 101 0.55 2.39 20.28
CA VAL A 101 0.83 1.77 18.96
C VAL A 101 0.15 0.41 18.84
N GLU A 102 0.09 -0.35 19.93
CA GLU A 102 -0.49 -1.70 19.96
C GLU A 102 -2.02 -1.66 19.84
N GLU A 103 -2.71 -0.89 20.70
CA GLU A 103 -4.17 -0.73 20.64
C GLU A 103 -4.62 -0.04 19.33
N ALA A 104 -3.85 0.92 18.79
CA ALA A 104 -4.22 1.58 17.53
C ALA A 104 -4.17 0.63 16.32
N ARG A 105 -3.16 -0.25 16.23
CA ARG A 105 -3.08 -1.28 15.18
C ARG A 105 -4.20 -2.30 15.28
N LEU A 106 -4.57 -2.68 16.51
CA LEU A 106 -5.69 -3.59 16.75
C LEU A 106 -7.05 -2.94 16.40
N MET A 107 -7.23 -1.66 16.74
CA MET A 107 -8.40 -0.87 16.35
C MET A 107 -8.53 -0.78 14.81
N ALA A 108 -7.45 -0.43 14.10
CA ALA A 108 -7.44 -0.36 12.64
C ALA A 108 -7.76 -1.72 11.98
N THR A 109 -7.28 -2.81 12.58
CA THR A 109 -7.60 -4.18 12.15
C THR A 109 -9.10 -4.46 12.26
N HIS A 110 -9.74 -4.14 13.38
CA HIS A 110 -11.20 -4.32 13.52
C HIS A 110 -12.02 -3.36 12.66
N ALA A 111 -11.53 -2.14 12.40
CA ALA A 111 -12.18 -1.24 11.44
C ALA A 111 -12.18 -1.82 10.01
N ASN A 112 -11.09 -2.46 9.58
CA ASN A 112 -11.02 -3.17 8.31
C ASN A 112 -11.94 -4.40 8.27
N LEU A 113 -11.99 -5.20 9.35
CA LEU A 113 -12.89 -6.35 9.44
C LEU A 113 -14.38 -5.93 9.40
N ALA A 114 -14.75 -4.80 10.00
CA ALA A 114 -16.10 -4.25 9.90
C ALA A 114 -16.47 -3.88 8.44
N ARG A 115 -15.53 -3.27 7.70
CA ARG A 115 -15.68 -2.98 6.26
C ARG A 115 -15.88 -4.25 5.44
N SER A 116 -15.04 -5.27 5.65
CA SER A 116 -15.11 -6.52 4.89
C SER A 116 -16.41 -7.29 5.19
N ALA A 117 -16.84 -7.34 6.45
CA ALA A 117 -18.13 -7.93 6.81
C ALA A 117 -19.32 -7.20 6.15
N ALA A 118 -19.32 -5.86 6.14
CA ALA A 118 -20.36 -5.09 5.45
C ALA A 118 -20.38 -5.33 3.94
N ALA A 119 -19.20 -5.34 3.30
CA ALA A 119 -19.05 -5.64 1.87
C ALA A 119 -19.52 -7.06 1.51
N ALA A 120 -19.28 -8.04 2.37
CA ALA A 120 -19.75 -9.43 2.25
C ALA A 120 -21.26 -9.61 2.56
N GLY A 121 -22.00 -8.54 2.85
CA GLY A 121 -23.43 -8.61 3.19
C GLY A 121 -23.73 -8.97 4.66
N ASN A 122 -22.70 -9.15 5.49
CA ASN A 122 -22.81 -9.55 6.90
C ASN A 122 -22.90 -8.33 7.84
N LEU A 123 -24.11 -7.79 8.00
CA LEU A 123 -24.37 -6.68 8.94
C LEU A 123 -24.05 -7.04 10.40
N ALA A 124 -24.18 -8.30 10.81
CA ALA A 124 -23.89 -8.72 12.18
C ALA A 124 -22.39 -8.59 12.47
N GLY A 125 -21.53 -9.22 11.64
CA GLY A 125 -20.08 -9.08 11.76
C GLY A 125 -19.58 -7.64 11.62
N ALA A 126 -20.24 -6.83 10.76
CA ALA A 126 -19.95 -5.41 10.65
C ALA A 126 -20.18 -4.67 11.98
N ARG A 127 -21.26 -4.98 12.70
CA ARG A 127 -21.55 -4.39 14.02
C ARG A 127 -20.64 -4.92 15.11
N THR A 128 -20.39 -6.22 15.20
CA THR A 128 -19.47 -6.80 16.21
C THR A 128 -18.06 -6.22 16.10
N HIS A 129 -17.52 -6.10 14.88
CA HIS A 129 -16.20 -5.46 14.71
C HIS A 129 -16.23 -3.93 14.89
N THR A 130 -17.38 -3.28 14.68
CA THR A 130 -17.58 -1.87 15.06
C THR A 130 -17.59 -1.70 16.59
N GLU A 131 -18.19 -2.64 17.33
CA GLU A 131 -18.10 -2.68 18.79
C GLU A 131 -16.64 -2.86 19.24
N HIS A 132 -15.91 -3.84 18.69
CA HIS A 132 -14.49 -4.05 19.01
C HIS A 132 -13.69 -2.76 18.81
N THR A 133 -13.77 -2.16 17.61
CA THR A 133 -13.12 -0.89 17.25
C THR A 133 -13.36 0.18 18.31
N ARG A 134 -14.60 0.29 18.79
CA ARG A 134 -15.03 1.32 19.74
C ARG A 134 -14.69 1.00 21.21
N ASN A 135 -14.64 -0.26 21.59
CA ASN A 135 -14.24 -0.70 22.93
C ASN A 135 -12.72 -0.66 23.14
N ILE A 136 -11.92 -0.89 22.09
CA ILE A 136 -10.47 -0.61 22.05
C ILE A 136 -10.20 0.90 22.20
N LEU A 137 -10.98 1.73 21.49
CA LEU A 137 -10.80 3.20 21.52
C LEU A 137 -10.96 3.80 22.92
N PHE A 138 -11.91 3.28 23.71
CA PHE A 138 -12.29 3.83 25.02
C PHE A 138 -11.72 3.09 26.23
N GLY A 139 -11.56 1.76 26.18
CA GLY A 139 -11.16 0.94 27.33
C GLY A 139 -12.25 0.79 28.39
N LYS A 140 -12.12 -0.22 29.27
CA LYS A 140 -13.19 -0.70 30.17
C LYS A 140 -13.61 0.29 31.27
N ASP A 141 -12.77 1.29 31.55
CA ASP A 141 -12.97 2.27 32.62
C ASP A 141 -13.70 3.54 32.13
N ASP A 142 -13.88 3.70 30.81
CA ASP A 142 -14.56 4.85 30.20
C ASP A 142 -16.09 4.62 30.10
N PRO A 143 -16.95 5.61 30.46
CA PRO A 143 -18.40 5.48 30.36
C PRO A 143 -18.98 5.21 28.94
N ARG A 144 -18.16 5.28 27.88
CA ARG A 144 -18.53 5.04 26.48
C ARG A 144 -18.22 3.61 26.00
N TYR A 145 -17.65 2.77 26.86
CA TYR A 145 -17.45 1.33 26.69
C TYR A 145 -18.76 0.55 26.87
N GLY A 146 -19.01 -0.49 26.09
CA GLY A 146 -20.25 -1.26 26.20
C GLY A 146 -20.58 -2.22 25.06
N ASP A 147 -21.72 -2.89 25.22
CA ASP A 147 -22.40 -3.70 24.20
C ASP A 147 -23.10 -2.75 23.24
N PHE A 148 -22.76 -2.86 21.96
CA PHE A 148 -23.23 -2.01 20.88
C PHE A 148 -23.77 -2.80 19.69
N ASP A 149 -23.33 -4.05 19.47
CA ASP A 149 -23.97 -4.91 18.46
C ASP A 149 -25.34 -5.45 18.90
N GLY A 150 -25.62 -5.43 20.21
CA GLY A 150 -26.90 -5.80 20.81
C GLY A 150 -27.03 -7.29 21.17
N THR A 151 -25.93 -8.05 21.18
CA THR A 151 -25.93 -9.50 21.43
C THR A 151 -26.04 -9.88 22.91
N GLY A 152 -25.84 -8.95 23.85
CA GLY A 152 -25.97 -9.17 25.30
C GLY A 152 -24.65 -9.43 26.04
N GLY A 153 -23.50 -9.20 25.40
CA GLY A 153 -22.17 -9.42 25.99
C GLY A 153 -21.13 -8.48 25.40
N ILE A 154 -20.48 -7.69 26.26
CA ILE A 154 -19.49 -6.68 25.86
C ILE A 154 -18.21 -7.35 25.39
N GLN A 155 -17.78 -7.08 24.16
CA GLN A 155 -16.57 -7.63 23.56
C GLN A 155 -15.48 -6.55 23.41
N ASN A 156 -14.29 -6.84 23.92
CA ASN A 156 -13.08 -6.08 23.66
C ASN A 156 -11.89 -7.04 23.46
N PRO A 157 -11.25 -7.04 22.27
CA PRO A 157 -10.05 -7.83 22.02
C PRO A 157 -8.75 -7.12 22.44
N GLY A 158 -8.79 -5.82 22.77
CA GLY A 158 -7.65 -5.05 23.28
C GLY A 158 -7.44 -5.19 24.80
N ASP A 159 -6.41 -4.52 25.30
CA ASP A 159 -5.96 -4.60 26.71
C ASP A 159 -6.98 -4.05 27.73
N GLY A 160 -7.94 -3.25 27.24
CA GLY A 160 -9.01 -2.65 28.03
C GLY A 160 -8.57 -1.44 28.87
N PHE A 161 -7.38 -0.89 28.65
CA PHE A 161 -6.95 0.42 29.16
C PHE A 161 -7.48 1.56 28.27
N GLY A 162 -7.44 1.37 26.95
CA GLY A 162 -8.07 2.24 25.96
C GLY A 162 -7.11 3.19 25.24
N LEU A 163 -7.19 3.21 23.90
CA LEU A 163 -6.34 4.03 23.01
C LEU A 163 -6.34 5.51 23.40
N LEU A 164 -7.52 6.12 23.63
CA LEU A 164 -7.60 7.54 23.98
C LEU A 164 -7.02 7.85 25.37
N ARG A 165 -6.99 6.88 26.28
CA ARG A 165 -6.35 7.02 27.60
C ARG A 165 -4.83 6.94 27.50
N TYR A 166 -4.31 6.02 26.69
CA TYR A 166 -2.89 5.98 26.32
C TYR A 166 -2.43 7.31 25.71
N ALA A 167 -3.22 7.84 24.77
CA ALA A 167 -2.93 9.12 24.10
C ALA A 167 -2.90 10.30 25.09
N ALA A 168 -3.93 10.46 25.92
CA ALA A 168 -4.02 11.56 26.89
C ALA A 168 -2.92 11.50 27.97
N ASN A 169 -2.55 10.30 28.43
CA ASN A 169 -1.45 10.12 29.37
C ASN A 169 -0.08 10.43 28.71
N ALA A 170 0.14 9.99 27.47
CA ALA A 170 1.35 10.32 26.72
C ALA A 170 1.49 11.83 26.49
N ASP A 171 0.43 12.48 26.00
CA ASP A 171 0.39 13.94 25.78
C ASP A 171 0.71 14.72 27.06
N THR A 172 0.02 14.39 28.17
CA THR A 172 0.27 14.99 29.49
C THR A 172 1.74 14.87 29.90
N LYS A 173 2.36 13.71 29.71
CA LYS A 173 3.76 13.47 30.09
C LYS A 173 4.78 14.19 29.21
N LEU A 174 4.49 14.32 27.92
CA LEU A 174 5.30 15.09 26.98
C LEU A 174 5.23 16.60 27.30
N LEU A 175 4.05 17.12 27.68
CA LEU A 175 3.88 18.49 28.15
C LEU A 175 4.57 18.75 29.51
N GLU A 176 4.39 17.86 30.49
CA GLU A 176 5.11 17.93 31.78
C GLU A 176 6.64 17.93 31.57
N ALA A 177 7.14 17.18 30.58
CA ALA A 177 8.56 17.19 30.22
C ALA A 177 8.98 18.50 29.53
N ALA A 178 8.12 19.09 28.68
CA ALA A 178 8.42 20.33 27.97
C ALA A 178 8.43 21.57 28.89
N GLU A 179 7.68 21.54 30.00
CA GLU A 179 7.71 22.58 31.05
C GLU A 179 8.78 22.32 32.14
N SER A 180 9.47 21.17 32.10
CA SER A 180 10.41 20.77 33.13
C SER A 180 11.72 21.59 33.13
N ALA A 181 12.38 21.65 34.29
CA ALA A 181 13.66 22.33 34.42
C ALA A 181 14.75 21.66 33.57
N GLU A 182 15.68 22.47 33.05
CA GLU A 182 16.87 22.05 32.29
C GLU A 182 16.61 21.47 30.88
N VAL A 183 15.35 21.38 30.43
CA VAL A 183 15.00 21.01 29.05
C VAL A 183 15.68 21.91 28.01
N THR A 184 16.23 21.33 26.94
CA THR A 184 16.85 22.12 25.84
C THR A 184 15.79 22.57 24.82
N PRO A 185 16.07 23.61 24.00
CA PRO A 185 15.15 24.02 22.93
C PRO A 185 14.81 22.88 21.94
N GLU A 186 15.78 22.02 21.66
CA GLU A 186 15.65 20.88 20.73
C GLU A 186 14.82 19.75 21.37
N MET A 187 15.02 19.47 22.66
CA MET A 187 14.14 18.57 23.41
C MET A 187 12.71 19.11 23.43
N ALA A 188 12.51 20.39 23.70
CA ALA A 188 11.20 21.02 23.73
C ALA A 188 10.50 20.98 22.36
N ASP A 189 11.19 21.30 21.27
CA ASP A 189 10.61 21.21 19.92
C ASP A 189 10.22 19.76 19.54
N GLN A 190 10.98 18.74 19.93
CA GLN A 190 10.58 17.33 19.74
C GLN A 190 9.41 16.91 20.65
N LEU A 191 9.37 17.37 21.90
CA LEU A 191 8.25 17.11 22.82
C LEU A 191 6.95 17.72 22.29
N PHE A 192 6.97 18.99 21.85
CA PHE A 192 5.81 19.65 21.27
C PHE A 192 5.36 19.04 19.94
N ALA A 193 6.29 18.56 19.12
CA ALA A 193 5.97 17.84 17.89
C ALA A 193 5.27 16.50 18.19
N ALA A 194 5.72 15.75 19.20
CA ALA A 194 5.06 14.52 19.62
C ALA A 194 3.64 14.77 20.16
N THR A 195 3.41 15.84 20.94
CA THR A 195 2.05 16.25 21.38
C THR A 195 1.17 16.69 20.21
N LEU A 196 1.75 17.34 19.20
CA LEU A 196 1.02 17.81 18.02
C LEU A 196 0.53 16.65 17.13
N ALA A 197 1.33 15.59 16.99
CA ALA A 197 0.88 14.35 16.36
C ALA A 197 -0.27 13.70 17.16
N ILE A 198 -0.19 13.65 18.50
CA ILE A 198 -1.27 13.10 19.34
C ILE A 198 -2.58 13.89 19.16
N ALA A 199 -2.50 15.23 19.09
CA ALA A 199 -3.67 16.10 18.93
C ALA A 199 -4.44 15.92 17.60
N ASN A 200 -3.87 15.26 16.60
CA ASN A 200 -4.57 14.95 15.34
C ASN A 200 -5.65 13.88 15.52
N PHE A 201 -5.37 12.87 16.37
CA PHE A 201 -6.26 11.72 16.59
C PHE A 201 -6.88 11.67 17.99
N ALA A 202 -6.36 12.39 18.98
CA ALA A 202 -6.91 12.42 20.35
C ALA A 202 -7.43 13.82 20.74
N PRO A 203 -8.63 13.93 21.35
CA PRO A 203 -9.33 15.20 21.50
C PRO A 203 -8.73 16.13 22.56
N ALA A 204 -7.97 17.13 22.11
CA ALA A 204 -7.34 18.17 22.92
C ALA A 204 -8.25 19.39 23.23
N ASN A 205 -9.56 19.16 23.46
CA ASN A 205 -10.64 20.13 23.79
C ASN A 205 -11.42 20.82 22.63
N ASP A 206 -11.29 20.38 21.37
CA ASP A 206 -12.20 20.77 20.27
C ASP A 206 -12.70 19.52 19.51
N THR A 207 -13.87 19.61 18.85
CA THR A 207 -14.58 18.46 18.27
C THR A 207 -14.41 18.34 16.76
N ASP A 208 -13.27 17.83 16.29
CA ASP A 208 -13.07 17.36 14.89
C ASP A 208 -11.82 16.45 14.73
N THR A 209 -11.48 15.64 15.73
CA THR A 209 -10.30 14.73 15.61
C THR A 209 -10.62 13.49 14.78
N TRP A 210 -9.60 12.79 14.28
CA TRP A 210 -9.82 11.55 13.53
C TRP A 210 -10.54 10.46 14.34
N SER A 211 -10.37 10.44 15.68
CA SER A 211 -11.17 9.57 16.54
C SER A 211 -12.63 10.00 16.63
N ASP A 212 -12.93 11.31 16.65
CA ASP A 212 -14.32 11.80 16.63
C ASP A 212 -15.02 11.45 15.31
N GLN A 213 -14.33 11.64 14.18
CA GLN A 213 -14.80 11.25 12.85
C GLN A 213 -15.00 9.73 12.74
N LEU A 214 -14.09 8.94 13.32
CA LEU A 214 -14.21 7.48 13.40
C LEU A 214 -15.42 7.07 14.27
N ILE A 215 -15.63 7.74 15.41
CA ILE A 215 -16.80 7.54 16.27
C ILE A 215 -18.11 7.84 15.53
N GLU A 216 -18.17 8.87 14.68
CA GLU A 216 -19.35 9.12 13.82
C GLU A 216 -19.61 7.92 12.90
N GLN A 217 -18.58 7.35 12.27
CA GLN A 217 -18.75 6.18 11.41
C GLN A 217 -19.20 4.95 12.20
N THR A 218 -18.71 4.73 13.43
CA THR A 218 -19.21 3.63 14.28
C THR A 218 -20.72 3.76 14.51
N GLN A 219 -21.22 4.97 14.77
CA GLN A 219 -22.65 5.21 14.99
C GLN A 219 -23.47 4.95 13.73
N ALA A 220 -22.96 5.33 12.56
CA ALA A 220 -23.61 5.08 11.27
C ALA A 220 -23.74 3.57 10.96
N ILE A 221 -22.69 2.77 11.22
CA ILE A 221 -22.70 1.31 11.00
C ILE A 221 -23.66 0.60 11.97
N LEU A 222 -23.67 1.01 13.24
CA LEU A 222 -24.58 0.46 14.24
C LEU A 222 -26.05 0.79 13.93
N ALA A 223 -26.31 1.99 13.40
CA ALA A 223 -27.64 2.44 12.99
C ALA A 223 -28.14 1.88 11.64
N ALA A 224 -27.25 1.40 10.76
CA ALA A 224 -27.59 0.87 9.44
C ALA A 224 -28.58 -0.30 9.54
N ALA A 225 -29.59 -0.33 8.68
CA ALA A 225 -30.61 -1.39 8.63
C ALA A 225 -30.20 -2.55 7.71
N THR A 226 -29.26 -2.33 6.79
CA THR A 226 -28.69 -3.35 5.91
C THR A 226 -27.15 -3.27 5.84
N ALA A 227 -26.49 -4.36 5.45
CA ALA A 227 -25.04 -4.37 5.27
C ALA A 227 -24.57 -3.38 4.19
N GLY A 228 -25.35 -3.22 3.10
CA GLY A 228 -25.04 -2.25 2.04
C GLY A 228 -25.06 -0.79 2.50
N GLU A 229 -25.92 -0.44 3.46
CA GLU A 229 -25.91 0.86 4.13
C GLU A 229 -24.69 1.02 5.05
N ALA A 230 -24.22 -0.06 5.69
CA ALA A 230 -23.03 -0.07 6.53
C ALA A 230 -21.71 0.01 5.72
N THR A 231 -21.67 -0.46 4.46
CA THR A 231 -20.42 -0.55 3.66
C THR A 231 -19.72 0.79 3.47
N ALA A 232 -20.46 1.88 3.25
CA ALA A 232 -19.88 3.21 3.09
C ALA A 232 -19.22 3.74 4.37
N PRO A 233 -19.92 3.90 5.52
CA PRO A 233 -19.29 4.36 6.75
C PRO A 233 -18.23 3.37 7.27
N ALA A 234 -18.39 2.06 7.08
CA ALA A 234 -17.34 1.09 7.44
C ALA A 234 -16.06 1.27 6.61
N THR A 235 -16.17 1.66 5.34
CA THR A 235 -15.00 2.00 4.51
C THR A 235 -14.30 3.25 5.06
N VAL A 236 -15.04 4.31 5.36
CA VAL A 236 -14.48 5.53 5.98
C VAL A 236 -13.86 5.24 7.35
N MET A 237 -14.49 4.38 8.18
CA MET A 237 -13.98 3.94 9.48
C MET A 237 -12.64 3.19 9.34
N ARG A 238 -12.49 2.36 8.31
CA ARG A 238 -11.25 1.66 7.96
C ARG A 238 -10.15 2.64 7.53
N ASP A 239 -10.47 3.62 6.70
CA ASP A 239 -9.50 4.61 6.21
C ASP A 239 -9.03 5.54 7.34
N LEU A 240 -9.95 6.05 8.17
CA LEU A 240 -9.63 6.78 9.41
C LEU A 240 -8.84 5.91 10.38
N GLY A 241 -9.17 4.63 10.51
CA GLY A 241 -8.44 3.67 11.35
C GLY A 241 -6.98 3.54 10.93
N LYS A 242 -6.69 3.50 9.61
CA LYS A 242 -5.32 3.55 9.08
C LYS A 242 -4.66 4.91 9.36
N GLN A 243 -5.36 6.00 9.08
CA GLN A 243 -4.87 7.38 9.27
C GLN A 243 -4.46 7.66 10.73
N ILE A 244 -5.17 7.09 11.71
CA ILE A 244 -4.80 7.18 13.13
C ILE A 244 -3.48 6.45 13.43
N VAL A 245 -3.21 5.31 12.79
CA VAL A 245 -1.97 4.53 13.01
C VAL A 245 -0.77 5.15 12.29
N ASP A 246 -0.89 5.27 10.97
CA ASP A 246 0.22 5.62 10.07
C ASP A 246 0.36 7.13 9.87
N GLY A 247 -0.69 7.91 10.16
CA GLY A 247 -0.83 9.30 9.77
C GLY A 247 -1.29 9.49 8.33
N VAL A 248 -1.14 10.71 7.81
CA VAL A 248 -1.34 11.06 6.41
C VAL A 248 -0.34 12.14 6.01
N ASP A 249 0.17 12.05 4.79
CA ASP A 249 0.88 13.14 4.12
C ASP A 249 -0.17 14.13 3.59
N ALA A 250 -0.29 15.31 4.21
CA ALA A 250 -1.39 16.25 3.96
C ALA A 250 -0.98 17.46 3.12
N ASP A 251 0.31 17.83 3.10
CA ASP A 251 0.84 18.82 2.16
C ASP A 251 1.54 18.23 0.91
N ALA A 252 1.67 16.90 0.86
CA ALA A 252 2.18 16.07 -0.25
C ALA A 252 3.70 16.17 -0.49
N ASP A 253 4.50 16.19 0.58
CA ASP A 253 5.97 16.23 0.53
C ASP A 253 6.64 14.84 0.40
N GLY A 254 5.86 13.76 0.59
CA GLY A 254 6.32 12.37 0.56
C GLY A 254 6.65 11.80 1.94
N THR A 255 6.46 12.56 3.02
CA THR A 255 6.68 12.12 4.41
C THR A 255 5.42 12.32 5.26
N VAL A 256 5.44 11.84 6.50
CA VAL A 256 4.35 12.05 7.47
C VAL A 256 4.97 12.71 8.70
N GLU A 257 4.93 14.04 8.72
CA GLU A 257 5.59 14.83 9.76
C GLU A 257 4.78 14.89 11.06
N ALA A 258 5.46 15.27 12.15
CA ALA A 258 4.85 15.46 13.46
C ALA A 258 4.12 16.83 13.56
N ILE A 259 3.31 17.14 12.55
CA ILE A 259 2.60 18.41 12.38
C ILE A 259 1.08 18.23 12.40
N SER A 260 0.37 19.37 12.45
CA SER A 260 -1.08 19.43 12.54
C SER A 260 -1.73 18.96 11.24
N GLY A 261 -2.54 17.91 11.32
CA GLY A 261 -3.21 17.28 10.17
C GLY A 261 -2.47 16.08 9.56
N GLU A 262 -1.32 15.66 10.11
CA GLU A 262 -0.47 14.63 9.49
C GLU A 262 -0.04 13.49 10.41
N GLY A 263 0.64 13.82 11.51
CA GLY A 263 1.27 12.83 12.37
C GLY A 263 0.25 11.90 13.02
N GLY A 264 0.36 10.60 12.74
CA GLY A 264 -0.39 9.55 13.43
C GLY A 264 0.31 9.03 14.69
N VAL A 265 -0.24 7.96 15.26
CA VAL A 265 0.29 7.27 16.45
C VAL A 265 1.75 6.84 16.27
N TRP A 266 2.12 6.33 15.10
CA TRP A 266 3.51 5.94 14.81
C TRP A 266 4.44 7.16 14.77
N THR A 267 4.02 8.27 14.16
CA THR A 267 4.77 9.53 14.12
C THR A 267 4.96 10.13 15.51
N ALA A 268 3.94 10.04 16.39
CA ALA A 268 4.04 10.43 17.79
C ALA A 268 5.08 9.58 18.54
N PHE A 269 5.04 8.26 18.41
CA PHE A 269 5.99 7.34 19.06
C PHE A 269 7.44 7.52 18.60
N LEU A 270 7.67 7.71 17.30
CA LEU A 270 9.02 8.01 16.78
C LEU A 270 9.53 9.38 17.27
N THR A 271 8.66 10.39 17.30
CA THR A 271 9.04 11.75 17.71
C THR A 271 9.28 11.84 19.21
N ALA A 272 8.52 11.13 20.03
CA ALA A 272 8.76 10.98 21.47
C ALA A 272 10.15 10.38 21.77
N GLN A 273 10.69 9.51 20.91
CA GLN A 273 12.05 8.98 21.05
C GLN A 273 13.15 9.97 20.61
N LYS A 274 12.89 10.82 19.60
CA LYS A 274 13.84 11.84 19.13
C LYS A 274 14.19 12.90 20.19
N THR A 275 13.37 13.03 21.23
CA THR A 275 13.58 13.90 22.41
C THR A 275 14.90 13.69 23.15
N ALA A 276 15.60 12.56 22.94
CA ALA A 276 16.89 12.25 23.54
C ALA A 276 18.12 12.86 22.78
N SER A 277 17.93 13.96 22.05
CA SER A 277 18.94 14.58 21.16
C SER A 277 19.59 15.84 21.80
N TYR A 278 20.84 16.18 21.42
CA TYR A 278 21.65 17.22 22.09
C TYR A 278 22.66 17.94 21.17
N PHE A 279 22.76 19.29 21.25
CA PHE A 279 23.65 20.13 20.43
C PHE A 279 24.24 21.36 21.17
N PRO A 280 25.49 21.81 20.86
CA PRO A 280 26.10 23.06 21.36
C PRO A 280 26.06 24.24 20.35
N SER A 281 26.27 25.49 20.81
CA SER A 281 25.85 26.72 20.08
C SER A 281 26.93 27.77 19.72
N GLY A 282 26.61 28.66 18.77
CA GLY A 282 27.42 29.79 18.25
C GLY A 282 26.56 30.87 17.55
N ALA A 283 27.12 32.03 17.15
CA ALA A 283 26.33 33.26 16.84
C ALA A 283 26.57 33.95 15.47
N VAL A 284 25.51 34.57 14.92
CA VAL A 284 25.35 35.06 13.52
C VAL A 284 25.02 36.58 13.45
N ARG A 285 25.00 37.19 12.25
CA ARG A 285 24.88 38.64 11.99
C ARG A 285 24.00 39.03 10.78
N GLY A 286 23.43 40.25 10.69
CA GLY A 286 22.66 40.75 9.51
C GLY A 286 21.59 41.83 9.75
N GLN A 287 20.59 42.04 8.86
CA GLN A 287 19.40 42.90 9.04
C GLN A 287 18.08 42.25 8.53
N VAL A 288 16.90 42.70 9.01
CA VAL A 288 15.56 42.15 8.64
C VAL A 288 14.46 43.22 8.66
N GLN A 289 13.93 43.60 7.50
CA GLN A 289 13.00 44.73 7.32
C GLN A 289 11.58 44.29 6.91
N HIS A 290 10.53 44.98 7.38
CA HIS A 290 9.22 44.95 6.70
C HIS A 290 9.22 45.99 5.56
N GLN A 291 8.40 45.77 4.52
CA GLN A 291 8.26 46.67 3.37
C GLN A 291 6.83 46.65 2.82
N PRO A 292 6.28 47.78 2.33
CA PRO A 292 4.94 47.81 1.74
C PRO A 292 4.90 47.11 0.37
N SER A 293 3.87 46.28 0.12
CA SER A 293 3.68 45.63 -1.19
C SER A 293 3.30 46.64 -2.28
N ALA A 294 4.08 46.67 -3.37
CA ALA A 294 3.84 47.53 -4.52
C ALA A 294 2.57 47.18 -5.32
N LYS A 295 1.95 46.01 -5.08
CA LYS A 295 0.73 45.55 -5.77
C LYS A 295 -0.52 45.53 -4.91
N ASN A 296 -0.41 45.39 -3.58
CA ASN A 296 -1.55 45.41 -2.66
C ASN A 296 -1.24 46.23 -1.40
N PRO A 297 -1.86 47.40 -1.18
CA PRO A 297 -1.52 48.26 -0.05
C PRO A 297 -1.87 47.67 1.32
N THR A 298 -2.71 46.62 1.42
CA THR A 298 -3.05 46.00 2.72
C THR A 298 -2.09 44.89 3.16
N SER A 299 -1.05 44.57 2.38
CA SER A 299 -0.10 43.49 2.67
C SER A 299 1.34 43.97 2.83
N ASP A 300 2.04 43.44 3.83
CA ASP A 300 3.46 43.65 4.07
C ASP A 300 4.33 42.50 3.51
N ARG A 301 5.56 42.86 3.15
CA ARG A 301 6.66 41.99 2.69
C ARG A 301 7.72 41.99 3.78
N ILE A 302 8.48 40.90 3.89
CA ILE A 302 9.71 40.85 4.70
C ILE A 302 10.93 40.69 3.78
N ALA A 303 12.01 41.39 4.11
CA ALA A 303 13.31 41.33 3.44
C ALA A 303 14.41 41.03 4.46
N ILE A 304 15.32 40.12 4.12
CA ILE A 304 16.33 39.53 5.02
C ILE A 304 17.70 39.65 4.34
N ASP A 305 18.73 40.05 5.08
CA ASP A 305 20.07 40.33 4.56
C ASP A 305 21.12 40.03 5.65
N LEU A 306 21.64 38.80 5.69
CA LEU A 306 22.43 38.22 6.78
C LEU A 306 23.83 37.75 6.32
N ALA A 307 24.77 37.68 7.26
CA ALA A 307 26.18 37.36 7.02
C ALA A 307 26.80 36.59 8.20
N ASN A 308 27.83 35.79 7.92
CA ASN A 308 28.43 34.82 8.87
C ASN A 308 27.41 33.75 9.33
N VAL A 309 26.47 33.38 8.46
CA VAL A 309 25.60 32.22 8.67
C VAL A 309 26.44 30.95 8.43
N PRO A 310 26.51 29.96 9.35
CA PRO A 310 27.25 28.72 9.11
C PRO A 310 26.79 28.00 7.83
N GLN A 311 27.67 27.22 7.21
CA GLN A 311 27.30 26.36 6.09
C GLN A 311 26.37 25.24 6.61
N PRO A 312 25.20 25.03 5.97
CA PRO A 312 24.37 23.87 6.27
C PRO A 312 25.13 22.57 6.05
N GLN A 313 24.93 21.59 6.92
CA GLN A 313 25.54 20.27 6.80
C GLN A 313 24.55 19.29 6.17
N ASN A 314 25.08 18.38 5.35
CA ASN A 314 24.37 17.24 4.77
C ASN A 314 23.10 17.64 3.99
N ASP A 315 23.26 18.53 3.00
CA ASP A 315 22.22 19.03 2.07
C ASP A 315 20.97 19.67 2.70
N LEU A 316 20.96 19.83 4.03
CA LEU A 316 19.86 20.47 4.76
C LEU A 316 19.71 21.94 4.36
N LYS A 317 18.46 22.36 4.16
CA LYS A 317 18.13 23.72 3.72
C LYS A 317 17.98 24.66 4.91
N LEU A 318 18.42 25.90 4.76
CA LEU A 318 18.16 26.97 5.74
C LEU A 318 16.75 27.51 5.54
N TRP A 319 15.98 27.63 6.62
CA TRP A 319 14.60 28.09 6.58
C TRP A 319 14.40 29.34 7.44
N ALA A 320 13.62 30.28 6.91
CA ALA A 320 13.18 31.47 7.63
C ALA A 320 11.77 31.28 8.17
N TYR A 321 11.55 31.72 9.42
CA TYR A 321 10.24 31.67 10.07
C TYR A 321 9.94 32.96 10.80
N LEU A 322 8.65 33.27 10.91
CA LEU A 322 8.13 34.22 11.89
C LEU A 322 7.47 33.48 13.06
N LEU A 323 7.67 33.98 14.28
CA LEU A 323 7.10 33.44 15.52
C LEU A 323 6.02 34.38 16.06
N ALA A 324 4.83 33.87 16.35
CA ALA A 324 3.73 34.58 16.99
C ALA A 324 3.84 34.61 18.52
N ALA A 325 2.92 35.32 19.17
CA ALA A 325 2.87 35.43 20.64
C ALA A 325 2.46 34.13 21.32
N ASP A 326 1.71 33.29 20.60
CA ASP A 326 1.15 32.00 20.99
C ASP A 326 1.95 30.82 20.37
N GLY A 327 3.23 31.04 20.05
CA GLY A 327 4.15 30.02 19.53
C GLY A 327 3.97 29.66 18.06
N LYS A 328 2.85 30.05 17.41
CA LYS A 328 2.57 29.73 16.01
C LYS A 328 3.67 30.24 15.07
N ARG A 329 4.06 29.39 14.12
CA ARG A 329 5.16 29.64 13.17
C ARG A 329 4.57 29.90 11.78
N LEU A 330 5.08 30.92 11.08
CA LEU A 330 4.89 31.05 9.63
C LEU A 330 6.23 30.78 8.95
N VAL A 331 6.30 29.68 8.21
CA VAL A 331 7.40 29.40 7.29
C VAL A 331 7.39 30.47 6.20
N LEU A 332 8.47 31.24 6.11
CA LEU A 332 8.68 32.20 5.03
C LEU A 332 9.21 31.53 3.76
N GLY A 333 9.85 30.37 3.91
CA GLY A 333 10.36 29.52 2.84
C GLY A 333 11.84 29.18 3.02
N GLU A 334 12.35 28.41 2.07
CA GLU A 334 13.78 28.15 1.91
C GLU A 334 14.54 29.47 1.69
N VAL A 335 15.69 29.57 2.33
CA VAL A 335 16.55 30.74 2.33
C VAL A 335 17.85 30.38 1.63
N PRO A 336 18.11 30.90 0.41
CA PRO A 336 19.32 30.57 -0.32
C PRO A 336 20.54 31.09 0.44
N TRP A 337 21.40 30.16 0.86
CA TRP A 337 22.67 30.41 1.51
C TRP A 337 23.79 30.34 0.48
N SER A 338 24.73 31.29 0.52
CA SER A 338 25.92 31.24 -0.32
C SER A 338 27.14 31.79 0.41
N SER A 339 28.11 30.92 0.69
CA SER A 339 29.40 31.22 1.36
C SER A 339 29.28 32.14 2.58
N GLY A 340 28.27 31.87 3.42
CA GLY A 340 28.05 32.56 4.68
C GLY A 340 27.16 33.81 4.62
N VAL A 341 26.67 34.18 3.43
CA VAL A 341 25.73 35.29 3.23
C VAL A 341 24.37 34.80 2.70
N VAL A 342 23.32 35.52 3.08
CA VAL A 342 21.91 35.24 2.82
C VAL A 342 21.23 36.57 2.48
N THR A 343 20.65 36.72 1.30
CA THR A 343 19.86 37.91 0.95
C THR A 343 18.60 37.51 0.18
N VAL A 344 17.43 37.67 0.80
CA VAL A 344 16.14 37.12 0.28
C VAL A 344 14.95 38.03 0.66
N SER A 345 13.77 37.78 0.09
CA SER A 345 12.54 38.46 0.50
C SER A 345 11.29 37.65 0.19
N PHE A 346 10.30 37.74 1.07
CA PHE A 346 9.07 36.95 1.05
C PHE A 346 7.84 37.88 1.12
N SER A 347 6.78 37.58 0.37
CA SER A 347 5.62 38.47 0.19
C SER A 347 4.32 37.68 0.12
N TYR A 348 3.41 37.92 1.07
CA TYR A 348 2.16 37.16 1.19
C TYR A 348 0.96 38.05 0.85
N ALA A 349 0.21 37.68 -0.20
CA ALA A 349 -0.96 38.43 -0.60
C ALA A 349 -2.11 38.23 0.41
N GLY A 350 -2.61 39.33 0.98
CA GLY A 350 -3.78 39.35 1.87
C GLY A 350 -3.49 39.17 3.37
N ARG A 351 -2.27 38.84 3.77
CA ARG A 351 -1.87 38.71 5.20
C ARG A 351 -1.29 40.01 5.77
N ASN A 352 -1.20 40.09 7.10
CA ASN A 352 -0.59 41.19 7.85
C ASN A 352 0.43 40.61 8.84
N LEU A 353 1.66 40.44 8.36
CA LEU A 353 2.67 39.59 8.98
C LEU A 353 3.09 40.12 10.36
N ILE A 354 3.17 41.43 10.56
CA ILE A 354 3.39 41.98 11.91
C ILE A 354 2.16 41.87 12.84
N GLY A 355 0.95 41.91 12.29
CA GLY A 355 -0.27 41.62 13.04
C GLY A 355 -0.26 40.25 13.69
N GLU A 356 0.21 39.28 12.92
CA GLU A 356 0.23 37.87 13.25
C GLU A 356 1.50 37.49 14.05
N PHE A 357 2.68 37.99 13.69
CA PHE A 357 3.98 37.51 14.20
C PHE A 357 4.84 38.56 14.92
N ASN A 358 5.52 38.11 15.99
CA ASN A 358 6.25 38.89 17.00
C ASN A 358 7.77 38.89 16.80
N GLY A 359 8.33 37.87 16.16
CA GLY A 359 9.77 37.67 16.06
C GLY A 359 10.16 36.90 14.82
N PHE A 360 11.47 36.88 14.54
CA PHE A 360 12.04 36.25 13.36
C PHE A 360 13.06 35.18 13.76
N ARG A 361 13.13 34.08 13.00
CA ARG A 361 14.09 32.99 13.17
C ARG A 361 14.66 32.56 11.82
N LEU A 362 15.96 32.25 11.81
CA LEU A 362 16.63 31.48 10.77
C LEU A 362 17.15 30.19 11.41
N VAL A 363 16.75 29.04 10.85
CA VAL A 363 16.88 27.72 11.48
C VAL A 363 17.29 26.66 10.46
N GLN A 364 18.09 25.69 10.89
CA GLN A 364 18.28 24.40 10.22
C GLN A 364 18.90 23.43 11.26
N GLY A 365 18.08 22.52 11.81
CA GLY A 365 18.42 21.72 12.99
C GLY A 365 18.43 22.51 14.31
N ALA A 366 19.10 23.67 14.35
CA ALA A 366 19.12 24.60 15.48
C ALA A 366 18.89 26.05 15.03
N ILE A 367 18.61 26.95 15.97
CA ILE A 367 18.40 28.39 15.70
C ILE A 367 19.74 29.10 15.51
N TYR A 368 20.10 29.40 14.26
CA TYR A 368 21.33 30.14 13.93
C TYR A 368 21.21 31.65 14.18
N ALA A 369 20.04 32.22 13.91
CA ALA A 369 19.74 33.62 14.19
C ALA A 369 18.31 33.78 14.68
N GLY A 370 18.12 34.57 15.73
CA GLY A 370 16.79 34.85 16.27
C GLY A 370 16.75 36.15 17.03
N ASP A 371 15.68 36.92 16.81
CA ASP A 371 15.41 38.15 17.54
C ASP A 371 13.88 38.32 17.73
N ALA A 372 13.46 39.27 18.56
CA ALA A 372 12.05 39.53 18.87
C ALA A 372 11.75 41.04 18.81
N LEU A 373 10.63 41.41 18.18
CA LEU A 373 10.14 42.79 18.25
C LEU A 373 9.81 43.11 19.71
N PRO A 374 10.27 44.25 20.25
CA PRO A 374 10.07 44.58 21.65
C PRO A 374 8.57 44.63 21.98
N ALA A 375 8.14 43.79 22.93
CA ALA A 375 6.73 43.46 23.12
C ALA A 375 5.85 44.66 23.52
N ALA A 376 6.42 45.64 24.23
CA ALA A 376 5.71 46.85 24.62
C ALA A 376 5.35 47.76 23.41
N PRO A 377 6.28 48.15 22.51
CA PRO A 377 5.95 48.79 21.23
C PRO A 377 5.07 47.95 20.29
N LEU A 378 5.13 46.62 20.36
CA LEU A 378 4.39 45.73 19.45
C LEU A 378 2.87 45.76 19.69
N ALA A 379 2.43 45.79 20.95
CA ALA A 379 1.00 45.83 21.30
C ALA A 379 0.22 47.01 20.68
N PRO A 380 0.69 48.28 20.75
CA PRO A 380 0.02 49.40 20.10
C PRO A 380 0.13 49.41 18.57
N ILE A 381 1.25 48.96 17.95
CA ILE A 381 1.32 48.96 16.47
C ILE A 381 0.34 47.94 15.86
N ARG A 382 0.12 46.80 16.52
CA ARG A 382 -0.87 45.80 16.08
C ARG A 382 -2.31 46.31 16.08
N LYS A 383 -2.68 47.14 17.07
CA LYS A 383 -3.99 47.80 17.07
C LYS A 383 -4.16 48.73 15.88
N VAL A 384 -3.10 49.37 15.39
CA VAL A 384 -3.13 50.19 14.17
C VAL A 384 -3.21 49.30 12.92
N LEU A 385 -2.33 48.31 12.80
CA LEU A 385 -2.11 47.61 11.52
C LEU A 385 -3.03 46.41 11.29
N ALA A 386 -3.47 45.70 12.33
CA ALA A 386 -4.00 44.34 12.18
C ALA A 386 -5.40 44.14 12.78
N SER A 387 -5.54 44.22 14.10
CA SER A 387 -6.79 43.95 14.81
C SER A 387 -6.98 44.79 16.07
N ALA A 388 -8.22 45.19 16.32
CA ALA A 388 -8.62 45.97 17.49
C ALA A 388 -10.00 45.51 17.96
N ALA A 389 -10.09 45.00 19.19
CA ALA A 389 -11.28 44.28 19.67
C ALA A 389 -12.53 45.16 19.88
N ASP A 390 -12.35 46.48 19.95
CA ASP A 390 -13.39 47.50 20.07
C ASP A 390 -14.02 47.92 18.72
N THR A 391 -13.50 47.45 17.59
CA THR A 391 -13.98 47.81 16.25
C THR A 391 -14.95 46.76 15.68
N PRO A 392 -15.88 47.15 14.79
CA PRO A 392 -16.68 46.21 14.01
C PRO A 392 -15.81 45.23 13.23
N ALA A 393 -16.16 43.95 13.26
CA ALA A 393 -15.36 42.86 12.70
C ALA A 393 -13.89 42.79 13.20
N LYS A 394 -13.56 43.46 14.32
CA LYS A 394 -12.26 43.46 15.00
C LYS A 394 -11.06 43.95 14.16
N VAL A 395 -11.29 44.72 13.11
CA VAL A 395 -10.23 45.22 12.19
C VAL A 395 -9.29 46.23 12.87
N GLY A 396 -8.02 46.22 12.48
CA GLY A 396 -7.02 47.19 12.95
C GLY A 396 -7.38 48.62 12.54
N TYR A 397 -7.11 49.59 13.42
CA TYR A 397 -7.64 50.95 13.28
C TYR A 397 -7.23 51.64 11.98
N GLY A 398 -6.02 51.39 11.47
CA GLY A 398 -5.52 51.91 10.20
C GLY A 398 -6.13 51.24 8.96
N VAL A 399 -6.49 49.95 9.05
CA VAL A 399 -7.21 49.23 8.00
C VAL A 399 -8.65 49.73 7.92
N GLY A 400 -9.32 49.86 9.07
CA GLY A 400 -10.64 50.49 9.19
C GLY A 400 -10.63 51.92 8.67
N LEU A 401 -9.61 52.72 9.05
CA LEU A 401 -9.45 54.09 8.56
C LEU A 401 -9.37 54.18 7.04
N MET A 402 -8.55 53.35 6.38
CA MET A 402 -8.49 53.31 4.91
C MET A 402 -9.83 52.89 4.29
N ARG A 403 -10.51 51.89 4.86
CA ARG A 403 -11.79 51.38 4.35
C ARG A 403 -12.89 52.44 4.46
N GLN A 404 -13.03 53.10 5.60
CA GLN A 404 -14.03 54.16 5.76
C GLN A 404 -13.67 55.42 4.96
N ALA A 405 -12.39 55.78 4.82
CA ALA A 405 -11.97 56.87 3.93
C ALA A 405 -12.30 56.59 2.45
N GLN A 406 -12.15 55.35 2.01
CA GLN A 406 -12.55 54.94 0.66
C GLN A 406 -14.07 55.01 0.45
N ILE A 407 -14.87 54.53 1.41
CA ILE A 407 -16.35 54.61 1.35
C ILE A 407 -16.82 56.07 1.38
N VAL A 408 -16.27 56.90 2.26
CA VAL A 408 -16.58 58.35 2.32
C VAL A 408 -16.25 59.05 0.99
N ARG A 409 -15.13 58.70 0.35
CA ARG A 409 -14.77 59.21 -0.99
C ARG A 409 -15.74 58.78 -2.08
N ASP A 410 -16.12 57.50 -2.11
CA ASP A 410 -17.05 56.97 -3.12
C ASP A 410 -18.49 57.49 -2.94
N LEU A 411 -18.94 57.72 -1.71
CA LEU A 411 -20.24 58.33 -1.44
C LEU A 411 -20.22 59.83 -1.77
N ALA A 412 -19.18 60.58 -1.38
CA ALA A 412 -19.06 61.99 -1.72
C ALA A 412 -19.04 62.22 -3.25
N ALA A 413 -18.34 61.35 -4.00
CA ALA A 413 -18.40 61.35 -5.46
C ALA A 413 -19.82 61.04 -6.01
N GLN A 414 -20.63 60.22 -5.33
CA GLN A 414 -22.03 60.02 -5.69
C GLN A 414 -22.93 61.22 -5.34
N ILE A 415 -22.60 62.04 -4.33
CA ILE A 415 -23.29 63.33 -4.11
C ILE A 415 -23.07 64.23 -5.34
N SER A 416 -21.80 64.40 -5.75
CA SER A 416 -21.40 65.19 -6.92
C SER A 416 -22.09 64.69 -8.21
N ALA A 417 -22.06 63.37 -8.44
CA ALA A 417 -22.70 62.76 -9.62
C ALA A 417 -24.23 62.91 -9.62
N ALA A 418 -24.90 62.75 -8.47
CA ALA A 418 -26.34 62.92 -8.36
C ALA A 418 -26.77 64.39 -8.54
N ALA A 419 -26.04 65.33 -7.96
CA ALA A 419 -26.30 66.76 -8.16
C ALA A 419 -26.03 67.19 -9.61
N SER A 420 -24.99 66.65 -10.26
CA SER A 420 -24.72 66.82 -11.69
C SER A 420 -25.79 66.19 -12.60
N ALA A 421 -26.62 65.30 -12.07
CA ALA A 421 -27.74 64.65 -12.76
C ALA A 421 -29.11 65.24 -12.39
N ASP A 422 -29.15 66.43 -11.77
CA ASP A 422 -30.36 67.15 -11.31
C ASP A 422 -31.12 66.45 -10.15
N ASP A 423 -30.60 65.34 -9.60
CA ASP A 423 -31.26 64.55 -8.54
C ASP A 423 -30.81 64.97 -7.13
N ILE A 424 -31.43 66.05 -6.63
CA ILE A 424 -31.24 66.54 -5.26
C ILE A 424 -31.66 65.52 -4.18
N VAL A 425 -32.64 64.64 -4.45
CA VAL A 425 -33.12 63.67 -3.46
C VAL A 425 -32.06 62.61 -3.20
N GLN A 426 -31.47 62.08 -4.28
CA GLN A 426 -30.37 61.13 -4.21
C GLN A 426 -29.07 61.78 -3.73
N ALA A 427 -28.76 63.02 -4.14
CA ALA A 427 -27.61 63.76 -3.63
C ALA A 427 -27.70 63.94 -2.10
N GLN A 428 -28.86 64.39 -1.58
CA GLN A 428 -29.09 64.47 -0.15
C GLN A 428 -29.07 63.09 0.55
N ALA A 429 -29.55 62.03 -0.10
CA ALA A 429 -29.49 60.67 0.47
C ALA A 429 -28.04 60.23 0.69
N ARG A 430 -27.19 60.36 -0.34
CA ARG A 430 -25.76 60.08 -0.25
C ARG A 430 -25.03 61.02 0.70
N ALA A 431 -25.45 62.28 0.84
CA ALA A 431 -24.90 63.22 1.81
C ALA A 431 -25.19 62.78 3.26
N ARG A 432 -26.40 62.30 3.57
CA ARG A 432 -26.75 61.73 4.89
C ARG A 432 -25.93 60.46 5.20
N GLU A 433 -25.79 59.56 4.22
CA GLU A 433 -24.95 58.36 4.33
C GLU A 433 -23.47 58.72 4.55
N THR A 434 -22.92 59.64 3.77
CA THR A 434 -21.51 60.08 3.89
C THR A 434 -21.22 60.63 5.29
N LEU A 435 -22.15 61.41 5.87
CA LEU A 435 -22.01 61.90 7.25
C LEU A 435 -21.95 60.73 8.25
N ASN A 436 -22.86 59.77 8.15
CA ASN A 436 -22.92 58.60 9.03
C ASN A 436 -21.63 57.76 8.99
N VAL A 437 -21.07 57.52 7.80
CA VAL A 437 -19.79 56.81 7.63
C VAL A 437 -18.59 57.62 8.17
N LEU A 438 -18.62 58.94 8.03
CA LEU A 438 -17.55 59.83 8.50
C LEU A 438 -17.48 59.88 10.03
N VAL A 439 -18.64 60.00 10.71
CA VAL A 439 -18.70 60.24 12.16
C VAL A 439 -18.92 58.98 13.01
N GLY A 440 -19.64 57.97 12.51
CA GLY A 440 -19.97 56.75 13.24
C GLY A 440 -21.13 56.90 14.24
N LYS A 441 -21.73 55.78 14.64
CA LYS A 441 -22.98 55.68 15.42
C LYS A 441 -22.91 56.26 16.83
N ASN A 442 -21.70 56.48 17.34
CA ASN A 442 -21.44 57.02 18.68
C ASN A 442 -21.20 58.54 18.69
N ASP A 443 -21.11 59.20 17.53
CA ASP A 443 -20.94 60.65 17.44
C ASP A 443 -22.31 61.35 17.43
N PRO A 444 -22.52 62.45 18.19
CA PRO A 444 -23.78 63.19 18.23
C PRO A 444 -24.28 63.76 16.88
N ARG A 445 -23.45 63.76 15.83
CA ARG A 445 -23.79 64.19 14.47
C ARG A 445 -24.40 63.07 13.60
N TYR A 446 -24.45 61.83 14.09
CA TYR A 446 -25.03 60.69 13.36
C TYR A 446 -26.54 60.85 13.17
N LEU A 447 -27.01 60.60 11.94
CA LEU A 447 -28.40 60.79 11.53
C LEU A 447 -29.17 59.47 11.61
N THR A 448 -30.01 59.34 12.65
CA THR A 448 -30.90 58.20 12.84
C THR A 448 -31.97 58.14 11.74
N GLY A 449 -32.14 56.96 11.15
CA GLY A 449 -33.07 56.75 10.02
C GLY A 449 -32.46 57.04 8.63
N ALA A 450 -31.25 57.59 8.54
CA ALA A 450 -30.45 57.55 7.31
C ALA A 450 -29.66 56.24 7.21
N GLY A 451 -29.26 55.88 5.99
CA GLY A 451 -28.38 54.74 5.74
C GLY A 451 -27.00 54.92 6.37
N ASP A 452 -26.35 53.81 6.67
CA ASP A 452 -24.94 53.73 7.04
C ASP A 452 -24.33 52.52 6.31
N PRO A 453 -23.76 52.72 5.10
CA PRO A 453 -23.05 51.69 4.36
C PRO A 453 -21.60 51.49 4.85
N GLY A 454 -21.20 52.19 5.91
CA GLY A 454 -19.98 51.94 6.65
C GLY A 454 -20.17 50.81 7.67
N ASP A 455 -19.26 50.72 8.63
CA ASP A 455 -19.37 49.75 9.73
C ASP A 455 -20.00 50.32 11.01
N GLY A 456 -20.27 51.64 11.05
CA GLY A 456 -20.79 52.36 12.19
C GLY A 456 -19.77 52.78 13.25
N PHE A 457 -18.48 52.44 13.12
CA PHE A 457 -17.42 52.97 14.01
C PHE A 457 -17.03 54.41 13.65
N GLY A 458 -17.12 54.73 12.36
CA GLY A 458 -16.81 56.05 11.82
C GLY A 458 -15.34 56.23 11.45
N LEU A 459 -15.08 56.90 10.33
CA LEU A 459 -13.74 57.30 9.91
C LEU A 459 -13.00 58.09 11.01
N LEU A 460 -13.70 59.03 11.65
CA LEU A 460 -13.14 59.81 12.77
C LEU A 460 -12.83 58.94 14.00
N GLY A 461 -13.66 57.94 14.30
CA GLY A 461 -13.39 56.97 15.37
C GLY A 461 -12.08 56.21 15.11
N TYR A 462 -11.92 55.68 13.89
CA TYR A 462 -10.67 55.04 13.48
C TYR A 462 -9.46 55.98 13.54
N ALA A 463 -9.57 57.21 13.04
CA ALA A 463 -8.48 58.19 13.04
C ALA A 463 -7.98 58.52 14.46
N GLY A 464 -8.91 58.73 15.42
CA GLY A 464 -8.58 58.97 16.81
C GLY A 464 -7.91 57.78 17.50
N SER A 465 -8.38 56.56 17.22
CA SER A 465 -7.77 55.34 17.77
C SER A 465 -6.39 55.03 17.16
N VAL A 466 -6.14 55.41 15.89
CA VAL A 466 -4.79 55.37 15.29
C VAL A 466 -3.84 56.33 16.01
N ASP A 467 -4.19 57.62 16.15
CA ASP A 467 -3.29 58.57 16.83
C ASP A 467 -3.02 58.18 18.29
N THR A 468 -4.06 57.74 19.00
CA THR A 468 -3.94 57.25 20.39
C THR A 468 -3.01 56.04 20.50
N SER A 469 -3.09 55.08 19.57
CA SER A 469 -2.22 53.91 19.56
C SER A 469 -0.78 54.29 19.20
N LEU A 470 -0.57 55.18 18.23
CA LEU A 470 0.76 55.68 17.88
C LEU A 470 1.38 56.53 19.00
N GLN A 471 0.58 57.24 19.82
CA GLN A 471 1.07 57.85 21.06
C GLN A 471 1.56 56.80 22.08
N GLN A 472 0.78 55.73 22.29
CA GLN A 472 1.15 54.64 23.21
C GLN A 472 2.47 53.95 22.78
N LEU A 473 2.65 53.73 21.48
CA LEU A 473 3.90 53.22 20.89
C LEU A 473 5.09 54.12 21.21
N LEU A 474 4.95 55.43 20.96
CA LEU A 474 6.02 56.41 21.22
C LEU A 474 6.41 56.53 22.71
N SER A 475 5.52 56.13 23.63
CA SER A 475 5.80 56.03 25.07
C SER A 475 6.29 54.65 25.56
N SER A 476 6.43 53.66 24.67
CA SER A 476 6.71 52.27 25.05
C SER A 476 8.20 51.98 25.26
N ALA A 477 8.53 51.19 26.29
CA ALA A 477 9.91 50.79 26.58
C ALA A 477 10.49 49.91 25.45
N GLY A 478 11.69 50.25 24.97
CA GLY A 478 12.32 49.56 23.83
C GLY A 478 11.96 50.12 22.45
N VAL A 479 11.25 51.25 22.37
CA VAL A 479 10.98 51.93 21.09
C VAL A 479 12.28 52.32 20.37
N THR A 480 12.40 51.99 19.08
CA THR A 480 13.60 52.27 18.27
C THR A 480 13.58 53.68 17.68
N ALA A 481 14.73 54.13 17.15
CA ALA A 481 14.81 55.40 16.42
C ALA A 481 13.94 55.39 15.14
N ASN A 482 13.81 54.24 14.45
CA ASN A 482 12.93 54.11 13.29
C ASN A 482 11.45 54.19 13.70
N MET A 483 11.04 53.40 14.70
CA MET A 483 9.70 53.49 15.32
C MET A 483 9.34 54.94 15.66
N THR A 484 10.23 55.64 16.36
CA THR A 484 10.05 57.04 16.76
C THR A 484 9.83 57.97 15.57
N ALA A 485 10.67 57.89 14.54
CA ALA A 485 10.57 58.76 13.37
C ALA A 485 9.30 58.49 12.54
N ARG A 486 8.95 57.22 12.33
CA ARG A 486 7.87 56.79 11.43
C ARG A 486 6.49 56.92 12.05
N SER A 487 6.33 56.58 13.34
CA SER A 487 5.10 56.90 14.06
C SER A 487 4.89 58.41 14.15
N GLY A 488 5.96 59.22 14.27
CA GLY A 488 5.88 60.67 14.13
C GLY A 488 5.31 61.13 12.78
N GLN A 489 5.78 60.54 11.67
CA GLN A 489 5.27 60.81 10.32
C GLN A 489 3.79 60.40 10.15
N ALA A 490 3.41 59.21 10.65
CA ALA A 490 2.03 58.72 10.60
C ALA A 490 1.05 59.65 11.35
N ARG A 491 1.41 60.09 12.57
CA ARG A 491 0.59 61.03 13.36
C ARG A 491 0.46 62.40 12.69
N ALA A 492 1.53 62.90 12.09
CA ALA A 492 1.50 64.16 11.32
C ALA A 492 0.60 64.08 10.07
N ALA A 493 0.37 62.87 9.52
CA ALA A 493 -0.61 62.66 8.46
C ALA A 493 -2.06 62.61 9.00
N VAL A 494 -2.33 61.94 10.14
CA VAL A 494 -3.67 61.93 10.79
C VAL A 494 -4.17 63.35 11.07
N ALA A 495 -3.29 64.22 11.57
CA ALA A 495 -3.63 65.59 11.94
C ALA A 495 -4.13 66.49 10.79
N ASN A 496 -4.04 66.06 9.51
CA ASN A 496 -4.61 66.80 8.39
C ASN A 496 -6.14 66.64 8.25
N PHE A 497 -6.72 65.56 8.81
CA PHE A 497 -8.13 65.19 8.64
C PHE A 497 -8.83 64.79 9.95
N PHE A 498 -8.22 65.02 11.11
CA PHE A 498 -8.77 64.72 12.43
C PHE A 498 -8.34 65.83 13.41
N PRO A 499 -9.29 66.57 14.04
CA PRO A 499 -9.99 66.06 15.22
C PRO A 499 -11.52 66.36 15.19
N ALA A 500 -12.17 66.35 16.36
CA ALA A 500 -13.63 66.49 16.48
C ALA A 500 -14.15 67.84 17.04
N THR A 501 -13.28 68.78 17.44
CA THR A 501 -13.68 69.99 18.21
C THR A 501 -12.91 71.28 17.86
N GLY A 502 -12.22 71.36 16.73
CA GLY A 502 -11.47 72.55 16.32
C GLY A 502 -11.44 72.71 14.80
N THR A 503 -11.86 73.88 14.30
CA THR A 503 -12.09 74.13 12.88
C THR A 503 -10.80 74.12 12.05
N GLY A 504 -10.73 73.27 11.01
CA GLY A 504 -9.82 73.48 9.88
C GLY A 504 -9.23 72.23 9.24
N THR A 505 -9.62 71.03 9.67
CA THR A 505 -9.19 69.79 9.03
C THR A 505 -10.08 69.42 7.85
N TRP A 506 -9.61 68.50 7.01
CA TRP A 506 -10.42 68.02 5.87
C TRP A 506 -11.73 67.36 6.31
N ALA A 507 -11.82 66.74 7.48
CA ALA A 507 -13.10 66.20 7.96
C ALA A 507 -14.09 67.30 8.39
N ASP A 508 -13.62 68.37 9.04
CA ASP A 508 -14.49 69.52 9.40
C ASP A 508 -15.08 70.16 8.14
N LEU A 509 -14.22 70.41 7.15
CA LEU A 509 -14.61 71.00 5.87
C LEU A 509 -15.56 70.08 5.10
N LEU A 510 -15.34 68.76 5.13
CA LEU A 510 -16.26 67.79 4.51
C LEU A 510 -17.65 67.82 5.18
N ILE A 511 -17.71 67.90 6.52
CA ILE A 511 -18.98 68.04 7.25
C ILE A 511 -19.69 69.35 6.88
N GLU A 512 -18.97 70.47 6.77
CA GLU A 512 -19.53 71.74 6.30
C GLU A 512 -20.20 71.59 4.92
N LYS A 513 -19.51 70.97 3.95
CA LYS A 513 -20.06 70.83 2.59
C LYS A 513 -21.23 69.86 2.52
N ILE A 514 -21.16 68.74 3.25
CA ILE A 514 -22.28 67.81 3.40
C ILE A 514 -23.49 68.51 4.01
N GLN A 515 -23.31 69.33 5.06
CA GLN A 515 -24.40 70.09 5.67
C GLN A 515 -24.97 71.16 4.72
N ALA A 516 -24.14 71.79 3.88
CA ALA A 516 -24.60 72.72 2.86
C ALA A 516 -25.49 72.04 1.79
N VAL A 517 -25.12 70.84 1.33
CA VAL A 517 -25.97 70.02 0.43
C VAL A 517 -27.29 69.62 1.10
N LEU A 518 -27.28 69.28 2.40
CA LEU A 518 -28.48 68.91 3.15
C LEU A 518 -29.38 70.11 3.50
N GLY A 519 -28.83 71.33 3.50
CA GLY A 519 -29.55 72.57 3.82
C GLY A 519 -30.35 73.17 2.66
N THR A 520 -30.21 72.64 1.44
CA THR A 520 -30.88 73.15 0.23
C THR A 520 -31.69 72.08 -0.49
N ASN A 521 -32.82 72.50 -1.08
CA ASN A 521 -33.60 71.70 -2.04
C ASN A 521 -33.39 72.16 -3.49
N ASP A 522 -32.51 73.14 -3.72
CA ASP A 522 -32.06 73.59 -5.04
C ASP A 522 -30.74 72.90 -5.38
N VAL A 523 -30.75 72.12 -6.47
CA VAL A 523 -29.62 71.30 -6.92
C VAL A 523 -28.47 72.12 -7.51
N ILE A 524 -28.77 73.31 -8.07
CA ILE A 524 -27.75 74.24 -8.59
C ILE A 524 -26.96 74.84 -7.43
N ILE A 525 -27.59 75.02 -6.27
CA ILE A 525 -26.92 75.43 -5.02
C ILE A 525 -26.18 74.25 -4.37
N ALA A 526 -26.69 73.02 -4.51
CA ALA A 526 -26.05 71.83 -3.95
C ALA A 526 -24.78 71.39 -4.69
N ALA A 527 -24.77 71.45 -6.04
CA ALA A 527 -23.72 70.86 -6.85
C ALA A 527 -22.28 71.36 -6.54
N PRO A 528 -22.01 72.67 -6.38
CA PRO A 528 -20.66 73.13 -6.02
C PRO A 528 -20.18 72.59 -4.68
N HIS A 529 -21.06 72.46 -3.68
CA HIS A 529 -20.73 71.88 -2.38
C HIS A 529 -20.55 70.37 -2.44
N ALA A 530 -21.28 69.68 -3.33
CA ALA A 530 -21.09 68.26 -3.60
C ALA A 530 -19.73 67.97 -4.26
N ASP A 531 -19.29 68.82 -5.19
CA ASP A 531 -17.97 68.74 -5.83
C ASP A 531 -16.84 69.06 -4.84
N GLU A 532 -16.99 70.11 -4.01
CA GLU A 532 -16.07 70.40 -2.91
C GLU A 532 -15.98 69.22 -1.94
N ALA A 533 -17.11 68.60 -1.56
CA ALA A 533 -17.14 67.42 -0.70
C ALA A 533 -16.38 66.23 -1.32
N ALA A 534 -16.57 65.95 -2.62
CA ALA A 534 -15.86 64.88 -3.32
C ALA A 534 -14.34 65.11 -3.36
N ALA A 535 -13.90 66.35 -3.62
CA ALA A 535 -12.49 66.71 -3.62
C ALA A 535 -11.85 66.60 -2.22
N ILE A 536 -12.54 67.10 -1.18
CA ILE A 536 -12.06 67.02 0.21
C ILE A 536 -11.98 65.56 0.68
N ALA A 537 -13.00 64.73 0.37
CA ALA A 537 -12.99 63.31 0.71
C ALA A 537 -11.85 62.54 0.02
N ASN A 538 -11.49 62.90 -1.22
CA ASN A 538 -10.30 62.36 -1.88
C ASN A 538 -9.00 62.74 -1.14
N ASN A 539 -8.88 63.96 -0.63
CA ASN A 539 -7.71 64.39 0.14
C ASN A 539 -7.61 63.67 1.49
N ILE A 540 -8.74 63.38 2.16
CA ILE A 540 -8.76 62.53 3.37
C ILE A 540 -8.15 61.15 3.09
N LEU A 541 -8.46 60.53 1.96
CA LEU A 541 -7.91 59.22 1.58
C LEU A 541 -6.43 59.30 1.14
N ASN A 542 -6.13 60.14 0.15
CA ASN A 542 -4.88 60.11 -0.62
C ASN A 542 -3.84 61.17 -0.18
N GLY A 543 -4.27 62.24 0.49
CA GLY A 543 -3.45 63.41 0.80
C GLY A 543 -3.48 64.49 -0.28
N ASP A 544 -2.73 65.57 -0.04
CA ASP A 544 -2.56 66.71 -0.93
C ASP A 544 -1.09 67.17 -0.90
N GLY A 545 -0.39 67.00 -2.01
CA GLY A 545 1.03 67.37 -2.15
C GLY A 545 1.93 66.73 -1.08
N SER A 546 2.42 67.56 -0.16
CA SER A 546 3.28 67.14 0.97
C SER A 546 2.52 66.74 2.24
N LYS A 547 1.18 66.86 2.26
CA LYS A 547 0.33 66.45 3.38
C LYS A 547 -0.28 65.08 3.13
N GLY A 548 0.11 64.09 3.93
CA GLY A 548 -0.42 62.73 3.83
C GLY A 548 -1.87 62.61 4.32
N GLY A 549 -2.69 61.87 3.57
CA GLY A 549 -4.01 61.37 4.00
C GLY A 549 -3.93 59.98 4.64
N ALA A 550 -5.07 59.31 4.82
CA ALA A 550 -5.21 58.01 5.46
C ALA A 550 -4.26 56.92 4.90
N ARG A 551 -4.01 56.91 3.58
CA ARG A 551 -3.05 55.98 2.96
C ARG A 551 -1.61 56.22 3.43
N ALA A 552 -1.21 57.46 3.64
CA ALA A 552 0.11 57.81 4.17
C ALA A 552 0.24 57.45 5.65
N VAL A 553 -0.83 57.61 6.43
CA VAL A 553 -0.89 57.15 7.84
C VAL A 553 -0.61 55.65 7.92
N TYR A 554 -1.29 54.85 7.10
CA TYR A 554 -1.12 53.39 7.11
C TYR A 554 0.28 52.96 6.69
N LEU A 555 0.82 53.52 5.59
CA LEU A 555 2.18 53.24 5.10
C LEU A 555 3.28 53.65 6.10
N ALA A 556 3.17 54.83 6.72
CA ALA A 556 4.13 55.26 7.74
C ALA A 556 4.00 54.45 9.05
N SER A 557 2.82 53.87 9.33
CA SER A 557 2.63 52.93 10.43
C SER A 557 3.29 51.57 10.15
N GLN A 558 3.23 51.07 8.91
CA GLN A 558 4.00 49.87 8.50
C GLN A 558 5.51 50.11 8.65
N GLN A 559 6.03 51.23 8.13
CA GLN A 559 7.46 51.56 8.22
C GLN A 559 7.96 51.78 9.67
N ALA A 560 7.06 52.06 10.62
CA ALA A 560 7.41 52.13 12.03
C ALA A 560 7.78 50.77 12.64
N ALA A 561 7.62 49.68 11.88
CA ALA A 561 7.79 48.32 12.35
C ALA A 561 9.00 47.58 11.75
N ASP A 562 9.76 48.21 10.85
CA ASP A 562 10.97 47.63 10.25
C ASP A 562 12.11 47.47 11.29
N TYR A 563 12.87 46.36 11.21
CA TYR A 563 13.84 45.94 12.23
C TYR A 563 15.30 45.83 11.73
N PHE A 564 16.27 45.71 12.65
CA PHE A 564 17.71 45.66 12.35
C PHE A 564 18.54 44.90 13.42
N PRO A 565 19.01 43.67 13.13
CA PRO A 565 20.27 43.14 13.65
C PRO A 565 21.52 43.89 13.07
N LYS A 566 22.75 43.36 13.23
CA LYS A 566 24.06 43.88 12.73
C LYS A 566 24.99 42.71 12.33
N GLU A 567 26.10 42.70 11.58
CA GLU A 567 26.84 43.52 10.57
C GLU A 567 28.11 42.68 10.17
N THR A 568 28.58 42.39 8.93
CA THR A 568 28.16 42.47 7.49
C THR A 568 29.08 41.53 6.64
N GLY A 569 28.81 41.33 5.32
CA GLY A 569 29.86 41.31 4.25
C GLY A 569 30.31 40.03 3.48
N ALA A 570 30.09 40.03 2.14
CA ALA A 570 30.80 39.30 1.03
C ALA A 570 30.40 37.84 0.64
N ALA A 571 30.77 37.38 -0.58
CA ALA A 571 29.97 36.48 -1.46
C ALA A 571 30.74 35.25 -2.10
N PRO A 572 30.07 34.31 -2.85
CA PRO A 572 30.49 32.90 -3.14
C PRO A 572 31.20 32.62 -4.49
N PRO A 573 31.73 31.38 -4.77
CA PRO A 573 30.99 30.38 -5.61
C PRO A 573 31.33 28.84 -5.50
N ASP A 574 30.34 27.99 -5.87
CA ASP A 574 30.28 26.67 -6.59
C ASP A 574 31.08 25.36 -6.23
N GLU A 575 30.53 24.16 -6.55
CA GLU A 575 30.87 22.81 -5.97
C GLU A 575 30.65 21.56 -6.94
N PRO A 576 31.21 20.34 -6.65
CA PRO A 576 31.00 19.06 -7.40
C PRO A 576 30.58 17.81 -6.51
N PRO A 577 30.38 16.56 -7.04
CA PRO A 577 29.42 15.55 -6.47
C PRO A 577 29.94 14.42 -5.51
N VAL A 578 29.00 13.55 -5.08
CA VAL A 578 29.00 12.54 -3.98
C VAL A 578 29.64 11.17 -4.35
N ALA A 579 29.88 10.28 -3.36
CA ALA A 579 30.48 8.95 -3.55
C ALA A 579 30.04 7.86 -2.53
N GLY A 580 29.94 6.59 -2.99
CA GLY A 580 29.70 5.37 -2.20
C GLY A 580 30.65 4.19 -2.56
N PRO A 581 30.40 2.95 -2.08
CA PRO A 581 31.21 1.77 -2.39
C PRO A 581 30.64 0.93 -3.55
N ASN A 582 31.42 0.71 -4.61
CA ASN A 582 30.95 0.11 -5.88
C ASN A 582 29.67 0.76 -6.46
N PRO A 583 29.59 2.11 -6.54
CA PRO A 583 28.50 2.79 -7.24
C PRO A 583 28.60 2.48 -8.75
N ASP A 584 27.46 2.42 -9.44
CA ASP A 584 27.43 2.10 -10.88
C ASP A 584 27.60 3.36 -11.78
N ALA A 585 27.04 3.34 -12.99
CA ALA A 585 27.14 4.42 -13.97
C ALA A 585 25.84 5.24 -14.13
N GLN A 586 24.75 4.86 -13.46
CA GLN A 586 23.48 5.58 -13.46
C GLN A 586 23.54 6.66 -12.37
N GLU A 587 23.64 6.26 -11.10
CA GLU A 587 23.99 7.00 -9.88
C GLU A 587 23.40 8.41 -9.68
N ASN A 588 22.96 8.72 -8.46
CA ASN A 588 22.04 9.84 -8.16
C ASN A 588 20.66 9.67 -8.84
N ASP A 589 20.12 8.46 -8.93
CA ASP A 589 18.75 8.14 -9.38
C ASP A 589 17.86 7.48 -8.32
N ASP A 590 18.24 7.62 -7.04
CA ASP A 590 17.47 7.25 -5.82
C ASP A 590 16.09 7.94 -5.71
N LEU A 591 15.75 8.80 -6.67
CA LEU A 591 14.57 9.65 -6.69
C LEU A 591 13.94 9.61 -8.08
N CYS A 592 12.62 9.42 -8.14
CA CYS A 592 11.85 9.42 -9.40
C CYS A 592 12.08 10.70 -10.26
N SER A 593 12.33 11.85 -9.61
CA SER A 593 12.65 13.12 -10.28
C SER A 593 14.03 13.15 -10.97
N ARG A 594 14.89 12.16 -10.70
CA ARG A 594 16.22 11.97 -11.30
C ARG A 594 16.32 10.69 -12.15
N ALA A 595 15.21 9.94 -12.29
CA ALA A 595 15.15 8.59 -12.84
C ALA A 595 15.77 8.45 -14.24
N LYS A 596 16.77 7.58 -14.42
CA LYS A 596 17.48 7.47 -15.72
C LYS A 596 16.59 6.82 -16.77
N THR A 597 16.58 7.37 -17.99
CA THR A 597 15.73 6.84 -19.06
C THR A 597 16.36 5.64 -19.77
N ILE A 598 15.67 4.48 -19.77
CA ILE A 598 16.00 3.29 -20.57
C ILE A 598 15.11 3.21 -21.83
N SER A 599 15.55 2.47 -22.86
CA SER A 599 14.83 2.31 -24.13
C SER A 599 14.17 0.93 -24.26
N THR A 600 12.92 0.91 -24.70
CA THR A 600 12.04 -0.28 -24.81
C THR A 600 12.38 -1.26 -25.96
N GLY A 601 13.66 -1.32 -26.32
CA GLY A 601 14.24 -2.14 -27.38
C GLY A 601 15.78 -2.05 -27.39
N GLY A 602 16.37 -1.73 -26.24
CA GLY A 602 17.82 -1.61 -26.06
C GLY A 602 18.48 -2.89 -25.56
N ALA A 603 19.79 -2.83 -25.35
CA ALA A 603 20.49 -3.78 -24.49
C ALA A 603 20.08 -3.55 -23.02
N ALA A 604 20.27 -4.55 -22.17
CA ALA A 604 20.10 -4.42 -20.73
C ALA A 604 21.08 -3.38 -20.15
N ARG A 605 20.72 -2.78 -19.01
CA ARG A 605 21.60 -1.92 -18.21
C ARG A 605 21.94 -2.61 -16.90
N HIS A 606 23.20 -2.50 -16.52
CA HIS A 606 23.70 -2.93 -15.23
C HIS A 606 23.34 -1.93 -14.14
N HIS A 607 22.92 -2.43 -12.98
CA HIS A 607 22.50 -1.69 -11.79
C HIS A 607 23.02 -2.40 -10.51
N THR A 608 23.20 -1.67 -9.42
CA THR A 608 23.63 -2.24 -8.11
C THR A 608 22.97 -1.53 -6.93
N PHE A 609 22.38 -2.30 -6.00
CA PHE A 609 21.95 -1.75 -4.69
C PHE A 609 23.18 -1.51 -3.79
N HIS A 610 23.89 -0.41 -3.99
CA HIS A 610 25.23 -0.17 -3.47
C HIS A 610 25.27 0.34 -2.02
N TYR A 611 24.13 0.71 -1.41
CA TYR A 611 24.01 1.03 0.03
C TYR A 611 22.65 0.65 0.68
N GLU A 612 22.55 0.74 2.01
CA GLU A 612 21.34 0.44 2.81
C GLU A 612 20.16 1.34 2.38
N GLY A 613 19.13 0.74 1.79
CA GLY A 613 17.92 1.44 1.33
C GLY A 613 18.01 2.10 -0.06
N ASP A 614 19.01 1.74 -0.86
CA ASP A 614 19.16 2.12 -2.28
C ASP A 614 17.93 1.75 -3.14
N GLN A 615 17.63 2.55 -4.17
CA GLN A 615 16.43 2.46 -5.01
C GLN A 615 16.68 2.96 -6.44
N ASP A 616 16.96 2.08 -7.39
CA ASP A 616 17.05 2.49 -8.80
C ASP A 616 15.67 2.95 -9.31
N TRP A 617 15.55 4.24 -9.67
CA TRP A 617 14.42 4.74 -10.44
C TRP A 617 14.77 4.84 -11.92
N ILE A 618 14.02 4.12 -12.75
CA ILE A 618 14.19 4.09 -14.20
C ILE A 618 12.95 4.68 -14.87
N SER A 619 13.15 5.56 -15.86
CA SER A 619 12.07 6.06 -16.72
C SER A 619 12.07 5.36 -18.08
N PHE A 620 10.90 5.14 -18.69
CA PHE A 620 10.79 4.62 -20.05
C PHE A 620 9.55 5.15 -20.77
N THR A 621 9.57 5.21 -22.10
CA THR A 621 8.47 5.77 -22.90
C THR A 621 7.62 4.67 -23.52
N THR A 622 6.31 4.70 -23.26
CA THR A 622 5.32 3.72 -23.72
C THR A 622 4.41 4.27 -24.82
N GLN A 623 3.75 3.35 -25.52
CA GLN A 623 2.67 3.61 -26.47
C GLN A 623 1.35 3.03 -25.92
N ALA A 624 0.23 3.74 -26.11
CA ALA A 624 -1.08 3.27 -25.67
C ALA A 624 -1.55 2.07 -26.51
N ASN A 625 -2.11 1.04 -25.87
CA ASN A 625 -2.50 -0.23 -26.50
C ASN A 625 -1.27 -0.97 -27.06
N LYS A 626 -0.23 -1.08 -26.22
CA LYS A 626 0.94 -1.94 -26.43
C LYS A 626 1.33 -2.63 -25.11
N SER A 627 1.74 -3.88 -25.21
CA SER A 627 2.26 -4.66 -24.09
C SER A 627 3.77 -4.53 -23.99
N TYR A 628 4.32 -4.57 -22.77
CA TYR A 628 5.74 -4.47 -22.49
C TYR A 628 6.17 -5.57 -21.51
N VAL A 629 7.32 -6.16 -21.79
CA VAL A 629 8.02 -7.10 -20.91
C VAL A 629 9.11 -6.32 -20.19
N ILE A 630 9.07 -6.32 -18.86
CA ILE A 630 10.09 -5.79 -17.97
C ILE A 630 10.83 -7.00 -17.40
N GLU A 631 12.12 -7.11 -17.70
CA GLU A 631 12.95 -8.27 -17.40
C GLU A 631 14.17 -7.80 -16.61
N VAL A 632 14.25 -8.25 -15.36
CA VAL A 632 15.48 -8.21 -14.56
C VAL A 632 16.18 -9.55 -14.78
N ALA A 633 17.48 -9.51 -15.07
CA ALA A 633 18.33 -10.67 -15.29
C ALA A 633 19.67 -10.49 -14.56
N GLY A 634 20.57 -11.47 -14.63
CA GLY A 634 21.92 -11.35 -14.09
C GLY A 634 22.01 -11.17 -12.57
N VAL A 635 20.93 -11.46 -11.84
CA VAL A 635 20.76 -11.19 -10.40
C VAL A 635 21.88 -11.85 -9.58
N GLY A 636 22.58 -11.04 -8.80
CA GLY A 636 23.67 -11.42 -7.91
C GLY A 636 23.22 -12.22 -6.68
N ALA A 637 24.16 -12.88 -6.01
CA ALA A 637 23.88 -13.85 -4.94
C ALA A 637 23.26 -13.25 -3.65
N LEU A 638 23.15 -11.92 -3.56
CA LEU A 638 22.54 -11.16 -2.45
C LEU A 638 21.41 -10.22 -2.94
N ALA A 639 20.96 -10.33 -4.19
CA ALA A 639 19.87 -9.52 -4.73
C ALA A 639 18.54 -10.29 -4.77
N ASP A 640 17.50 -9.72 -4.18
CA ASP A 640 16.08 -10.06 -4.35
C ASP A 640 15.35 -8.81 -4.88
N PRO A 641 15.43 -8.53 -6.20
CA PRO A 641 14.91 -7.32 -6.80
C PRO A 641 13.39 -7.39 -6.98
N VAL A 642 12.68 -6.51 -6.29
CA VAL A 642 11.23 -6.30 -6.41
C VAL A 642 10.95 -5.18 -7.41
N ILE A 643 10.11 -5.47 -8.41
CA ILE A 643 9.75 -4.53 -9.48
C ILE A 643 8.45 -3.82 -9.09
N PHE A 644 8.46 -2.49 -9.02
CA PHE A 644 7.25 -1.67 -8.86
C PHE A 644 7.08 -0.73 -10.07
N LEU A 645 5.91 -0.78 -10.73
CA LEU A 645 5.64 0.03 -11.93
C LEU A 645 4.68 1.19 -11.64
N TYR A 646 5.11 2.41 -11.97
CA TYR A 646 4.47 3.67 -11.63
C TYR A 646 3.97 4.43 -12.86
N ASP A 647 2.73 4.93 -12.74
CA ASP A 647 2.04 5.70 -13.78
C ASP A 647 2.53 7.16 -13.87
N ASN A 648 3.14 7.67 -12.79
CA ASN A 648 3.97 8.87 -12.64
C ASN A 648 4.61 8.84 -11.22
N CYS A 649 5.48 9.80 -10.89
CA CYS A 649 6.19 9.81 -9.60
C CYS A 649 5.29 9.95 -8.36
N ASP A 650 4.11 10.54 -8.51
CA ASP A 650 3.23 10.95 -7.41
C ASP A 650 2.03 9.99 -7.26
N ALA A 651 2.11 8.81 -7.89
CA ALA A 651 1.05 7.80 -7.94
C ALA A 651 1.40 6.54 -7.13
N ALA A 652 0.38 5.77 -6.73
CA ALA A 652 0.59 4.39 -6.30
C ALA A 652 1.04 3.51 -7.49
N PRO A 653 1.84 2.45 -7.27
CA PRO A 653 2.24 1.54 -8.33
C PRO A 653 1.04 0.76 -8.88
N GLY A 654 0.93 0.66 -10.20
CA GLY A 654 -0.17 -0.02 -10.89
C GLY A 654 0.00 -1.53 -11.02
N SER A 655 1.22 -2.05 -10.81
CA SER A 655 1.56 -3.48 -10.79
C SER A 655 2.92 -3.69 -10.13
N PHE A 656 3.13 -4.84 -9.49
CA PHE A 656 4.42 -5.23 -8.92
C PHE A 656 4.64 -6.75 -8.97
N GLU A 657 5.90 -7.19 -8.94
CA GLU A 657 6.31 -8.61 -8.89
C GLU A 657 7.61 -8.79 -8.07
N SER A 658 7.79 -9.98 -7.47
CA SER A 658 9.02 -10.49 -6.83
C SER A 658 9.15 -11.99 -7.14
N ASN A 659 10.36 -12.49 -7.39
CA ASN A 659 10.66 -13.91 -7.64
C ASN A 659 12.17 -14.23 -7.62
N ALA A 660 12.86 -14.03 -6.49
CA ALA A 660 14.30 -14.34 -6.36
C ALA A 660 14.59 -15.82 -6.06
N PHE A 661 14.23 -16.73 -6.98
CA PHE A 661 14.79 -18.09 -7.00
C PHE A 661 15.33 -18.45 -8.39
N GLY A 662 16.47 -17.82 -8.72
CA GLY A 662 17.12 -17.88 -10.02
C GLY A 662 17.55 -16.48 -10.48
N ASN A 663 18.32 -16.40 -11.55
CA ASN A 663 18.99 -15.17 -11.98
C ASN A 663 18.05 -14.14 -12.68
N SER A 664 16.72 -14.18 -12.49
CA SER A 664 15.79 -13.30 -13.24
C SER A 664 14.38 -13.14 -12.67
N VAL A 665 13.79 -11.94 -12.80
CA VAL A 665 12.38 -11.58 -12.50
C VAL A 665 11.74 -10.97 -13.77
N ARG A 666 10.47 -11.26 -14.10
CA ARG A 666 9.90 -10.90 -15.42
C ARG A 666 8.39 -10.54 -15.40
N LEU A 667 8.11 -9.26 -15.16
CA LEU A 667 6.78 -8.65 -15.24
C LEU A 667 6.35 -8.42 -16.69
N VAL A 668 5.10 -8.76 -17.02
CA VAL A 668 4.46 -8.40 -18.31
C VAL A 668 3.27 -7.48 -18.05
N TRP A 669 3.21 -6.34 -18.76
CA TRP A 669 2.27 -5.28 -18.45
C TRP A 669 1.72 -4.56 -19.69
N ASN A 670 0.49 -4.04 -19.59
CA ASN A 670 -0.29 -3.47 -20.68
C ASN A 670 -0.42 -1.94 -20.58
N ALA A 671 0.19 -1.18 -21.50
CA ALA A 671 0.20 0.27 -21.47
C ALA A 671 -1.14 0.90 -21.90
N ALA A 672 -1.84 1.52 -20.94
CA ALA A 672 -3.13 2.20 -21.18
C ALA A 672 -2.99 3.58 -21.88
N LYS A 673 -1.83 4.24 -21.77
CA LYS A 673 -1.58 5.59 -22.31
C LYS A 673 -0.21 5.68 -23.01
N ASN A 674 -0.03 6.70 -23.85
CA ASN A 674 1.29 7.11 -24.35
C ASN A 674 1.95 8.00 -23.29
N GLY A 675 3.25 7.86 -23.06
CA GLY A 675 4.00 8.80 -22.21
C GLY A 675 5.18 8.16 -21.49
N ALA A 676 5.73 8.88 -20.52
CA ALA A 676 6.70 8.32 -19.60
C ALA A 676 5.99 7.44 -18.55
N TYR A 677 6.61 6.30 -18.26
CA TYR A 677 6.35 5.42 -17.13
C TYR A 677 7.63 5.28 -16.31
N PHE A 678 7.50 4.94 -15.03
CA PHE A 678 8.62 4.84 -14.10
C PHE A 678 8.63 3.47 -13.44
N ILE A 679 9.79 2.85 -13.33
CA ILE A 679 10.03 1.66 -12.51
C ILE A 679 10.82 2.12 -11.31
N GLN A 680 10.41 1.67 -10.13
CA GLN A 680 11.25 1.64 -8.95
C GLN A 680 11.65 0.19 -8.74
N LEU A 681 12.96 -0.05 -8.68
CA LEU A 681 13.51 -1.32 -8.22
C LEU A 681 13.96 -1.15 -6.77
N ARG A 682 13.71 -2.17 -5.96
CA ARG A 682 14.12 -2.24 -4.57
C ARG A 682 14.58 -3.64 -4.23
N GLN A 683 15.62 -3.73 -3.42
CA GLN A 683 15.94 -4.92 -2.65
C GLN A 683 14.75 -5.28 -1.73
N PHE A 684 14.37 -6.57 -1.65
CA PHE A 684 13.26 -7.04 -0.80
C PHE A 684 13.51 -6.77 0.69
N ASP A 685 14.73 -7.04 1.18
CA ASP A 685 15.22 -6.56 2.48
C ASP A 685 16.21 -5.39 2.28
N PRO A 686 15.80 -4.12 2.48
CA PRO A 686 16.62 -2.95 2.16
C PRO A 686 17.94 -2.84 2.95
N VAL A 687 18.18 -3.72 3.94
CA VAL A 687 19.47 -3.80 4.65
C VAL A 687 20.56 -4.47 3.78
N ILE A 688 20.19 -5.30 2.79
CA ILE A 688 21.13 -6.09 1.99
C ILE A 688 21.64 -5.27 0.79
N SER A 689 22.91 -4.88 0.83
CA SER A 689 23.52 -4.00 -0.19
C SER A 689 25.02 -4.28 -0.41
N GLY A 690 25.57 -3.74 -1.51
CA GLY A 690 26.98 -3.82 -1.87
C GLY A 690 27.31 -4.97 -2.83
N ALA A 691 28.54 -5.50 -2.78
CA ALA A 691 28.99 -6.53 -3.72
C ALA A 691 28.21 -7.84 -3.58
N GLY A 692 27.61 -8.33 -4.67
CA GLY A 692 26.65 -9.43 -4.71
C GLY A 692 25.20 -8.98 -4.89
N SER A 693 24.91 -7.67 -4.85
CA SER A 693 23.56 -7.10 -5.08
C SER A 693 23.31 -6.64 -6.53
N GLU A 694 24.25 -6.90 -7.44
CA GLU A 694 24.15 -6.52 -8.85
C GLU A 694 22.97 -7.17 -9.60
N TYR A 695 22.46 -6.48 -10.62
CA TYR A 695 21.48 -7.02 -11.57
C TYR A 695 21.49 -6.26 -12.90
N ASP A 696 20.87 -6.83 -13.94
CA ASP A 696 20.73 -6.24 -15.27
C ASP A 696 19.23 -6.01 -15.61
N LEU A 697 18.81 -4.76 -15.82
CA LEU A 697 17.44 -4.41 -16.22
C LEU A 697 17.29 -4.26 -17.74
N LYS A 698 16.23 -4.84 -18.30
CA LYS A 698 15.83 -4.75 -19.71
C LYS A 698 14.32 -4.51 -19.85
N ILE A 699 13.92 -3.71 -20.84
CA ILE A 699 12.51 -3.52 -21.21
C ILE A 699 12.35 -3.71 -22.71
N THR A 700 11.38 -4.52 -23.13
CA THR A 700 11.06 -4.76 -24.55
C THR A 700 9.57 -4.62 -24.81
N LEU A 701 9.24 -3.98 -25.93
CA LEU A 701 7.91 -4.01 -26.54
C LEU A 701 7.52 -5.45 -26.91
N ASP A 702 6.25 -5.83 -26.72
CA ASP A 702 5.74 -7.10 -27.24
C ASP A 702 5.24 -6.99 -28.68
N GLU A 703 5.98 -7.63 -29.59
CA GLU A 703 5.69 -7.76 -31.02
C GLU A 703 5.25 -9.20 -31.38
N THR A 704 5.06 -10.07 -30.37
CA THR A 704 4.68 -11.48 -30.57
C THR A 704 3.18 -11.56 -30.91
N PRO A 705 2.77 -12.15 -32.04
CA PRO A 705 1.36 -12.36 -32.32
C PRO A 705 0.81 -13.54 -31.51
N PRO A 706 -0.40 -13.42 -30.92
CA PRO A 706 -1.00 -14.50 -30.14
C PRO A 706 -1.41 -15.68 -31.03
N SER A 707 -1.66 -16.83 -30.42
CA SER A 707 -2.07 -18.05 -31.11
C SER A 707 -3.38 -17.90 -31.90
N PRO A 708 -3.51 -18.60 -33.05
CA PRO A 708 -4.74 -18.64 -33.81
C PRO A 708 -5.90 -19.23 -33.00
N PRO A 709 -7.14 -18.71 -33.15
CA PRO A 709 -8.30 -19.35 -32.56
C PRO A 709 -8.58 -20.68 -33.26
N THR A 710 -8.99 -21.68 -32.49
CA THR A 710 -9.13 -23.07 -32.92
C THR A 710 -10.61 -23.52 -32.90
N ASN A 711 -10.89 -24.77 -33.28
CA ASN A 711 -12.22 -25.38 -33.15
C ASN A 711 -13.36 -24.53 -33.77
N LEU A 712 -13.10 -23.96 -34.95
CA LEU A 712 -14.06 -23.16 -35.70
C LEU A 712 -15.27 -24.00 -36.13
N ARG A 713 -16.47 -23.49 -35.82
CA ARG A 713 -17.77 -24.11 -36.11
C ARG A 713 -18.69 -23.07 -36.76
N CYS A 714 -19.59 -23.54 -37.62
CA CYS A 714 -20.62 -22.69 -38.23
C CYS A 714 -21.94 -23.44 -38.29
N LEU A 715 -23.00 -22.78 -37.87
CA LEU A 715 -24.36 -23.26 -37.91
C LEU A 715 -25.19 -22.35 -38.82
N ALA A 716 -25.99 -22.95 -39.69
CA ALA A 716 -26.99 -22.21 -40.44
C ALA A 716 -28.20 -21.93 -39.56
N VAL A 717 -28.35 -20.68 -39.11
CA VAL A 717 -29.45 -20.26 -38.21
C VAL A 717 -30.79 -20.27 -38.94
N ASN A 718 -30.79 -19.98 -40.24
CA ASN A 718 -31.95 -20.03 -41.11
C ASN A 718 -31.50 -20.09 -42.59
N THR A 719 -32.29 -19.54 -43.52
CA THR A 719 -31.97 -19.49 -44.96
C THR A 719 -31.06 -18.33 -45.37
N THR A 720 -30.80 -17.33 -44.52
CA THR A 720 -29.97 -16.15 -44.85
C THR A 720 -29.01 -15.69 -43.74
N THR A 721 -28.87 -16.46 -42.65
CA THR A 721 -27.93 -16.19 -41.54
C THR A 721 -27.11 -17.43 -41.20
N LEU A 722 -25.82 -17.22 -40.95
CA LEU A 722 -24.88 -18.19 -40.40
C LEU A 722 -24.39 -17.68 -39.02
N ALA A 723 -24.45 -18.52 -37.99
CA ALA A 723 -23.74 -18.29 -36.73
C ALA A 723 -22.37 -18.95 -36.81
N ILE A 724 -21.34 -18.26 -36.34
CA ILE A 724 -19.94 -18.70 -36.33
C ILE A 724 -19.49 -18.73 -34.89
N GLN A 725 -18.79 -19.79 -34.49
CA GLN A 725 -18.19 -19.92 -33.17
C GLN A 725 -16.77 -20.47 -33.30
N TRP A 726 -15.88 -20.12 -32.38
CA TRP A 726 -14.55 -20.67 -32.25
C TRP A 726 -14.25 -20.98 -30.78
N GLN A 727 -13.13 -21.63 -30.52
CA GLN A 727 -12.56 -21.71 -29.18
C GLN A 727 -11.65 -20.51 -28.94
N ARG A 728 -11.69 -19.96 -27.72
CA ARG A 728 -10.82 -18.85 -27.30
C ARG A 728 -9.36 -19.21 -27.56
N SER A 729 -8.57 -18.23 -28.01
CA SER A 729 -7.11 -18.39 -28.04
C SER A 729 -6.55 -18.41 -26.61
N PRO A 730 -5.64 -19.35 -26.26
CA PRO A 730 -5.22 -19.62 -24.89
C PRO A 730 -4.30 -18.56 -24.27
N GLU A 731 -3.98 -17.50 -25.01
CA GLU A 731 -3.09 -16.44 -24.53
C GLU A 731 -3.89 -15.37 -23.76
N PHE A 732 -3.25 -14.83 -22.73
CA PHE A 732 -3.91 -14.04 -21.67
C PHE A 732 -4.12 -12.57 -22.07
N ASP A 733 -3.30 -12.11 -23.01
CA ASP A 733 -3.20 -10.78 -23.60
C ASP A 733 -4.17 -10.56 -24.77
N VAL A 734 -4.80 -11.62 -25.29
CA VAL A 734 -5.87 -11.57 -26.28
C VAL A 734 -6.95 -10.58 -25.83
N THR A 735 -7.28 -9.60 -26.68
CA THR A 735 -8.35 -8.62 -26.44
C THR A 735 -9.56 -8.79 -27.35
N GLY A 736 -9.45 -9.59 -28.40
CA GLY A 736 -10.54 -9.87 -29.32
C GLY A 736 -10.12 -10.69 -30.54
N TYR A 737 -10.99 -10.69 -31.54
CA TYR A 737 -10.85 -11.49 -32.75
C TYR A 737 -11.26 -10.71 -34.00
N ARG A 738 -10.82 -11.17 -35.17
CA ARG A 738 -11.29 -10.70 -36.47
C ARG A 738 -11.76 -11.87 -37.32
N VAL A 739 -13.02 -11.80 -37.75
CA VAL A 739 -13.66 -12.78 -38.64
C VAL A 739 -13.63 -12.25 -40.07
N THR A 740 -12.93 -12.94 -40.99
CA THR A 740 -12.95 -12.64 -42.43
C THR A 740 -13.84 -13.63 -43.18
N TYR A 741 -14.52 -13.18 -44.24
CA TYR A 741 -15.42 -14.03 -45.02
C TYR A 741 -15.48 -13.67 -46.52
N GLY A 742 -15.71 -14.69 -47.35
CA GLY A 742 -15.88 -14.61 -48.81
C GLY A 742 -16.86 -15.67 -49.33
N ASN A 743 -17.20 -15.62 -50.62
CA ASN A 743 -18.05 -16.63 -51.30
C ASN A 743 -17.32 -17.27 -52.48
N GLN A 744 -17.92 -18.28 -53.13
CA GLN A 744 -17.32 -18.97 -54.28
C GLN A 744 -16.98 -18.08 -55.50
N ASN A 745 -17.44 -16.82 -55.51
CA ASN A 745 -17.18 -15.87 -56.60
C ASN A 745 -16.21 -14.72 -56.21
N SER A 746 -15.86 -14.58 -54.92
CA SER A 746 -14.93 -13.56 -54.42
C SER A 746 -14.30 -14.05 -53.11
N SER A 747 -12.98 -14.26 -53.11
CA SER A 747 -12.23 -14.89 -52.01
C SER A 747 -12.30 -14.12 -50.69
N GLU A 748 -12.51 -12.81 -50.75
CA GLU A 748 -12.91 -11.98 -49.62
C GLU A 748 -14.06 -11.06 -50.06
N THR A 749 -15.04 -10.84 -49.19
CA THR A 749 -16.13 -9.86 -49.37
C THR A 749 -16.36 -8.98 -48.14
N GLY A 750 -15.78 -9.31 -46.99
CA GLY A 750 -15.75 -8.44 -45.82
C GLY A 750 -15.07 -9.05 -44.60
N PHE A 751 -14.98 -8.25 -43.54
CA PHE A 751 -14.54 -8.69 -42.21
C PHE A 751 -15.41 -8.09 -41.09
N ARG A 752 -15.30 -8.63 -39.89
CA ARG A 752 -15.87 -8.10 -38.64
C ARG A 752 -14.88 -8.30 -37.50
N ASP A 753 -14.60 -7.23 -36.76
CA ASP A 753 -13.85 -7.32 -35.50
C ASP A 753 -14.83 -7.59 -34.34
N VAL A 754 -14.41 -8.43 -33.40
CA VAL A 754 -15.20 -8.89 -32.25
C VAL A 754 -14.38 -8.62 -30.99
N ALA A 755 -14.92 -7.83 -30.07
CA ALA A 755 -14.20 -7.36 -28.88
C ALA A 755 -14.46 -8.24 -27.65
N GLY A 756 -13.43 -8.43 -26.81
CA GLY A 756 -13.44 -9.30 -25.64
C GLY A 756 -12.95 -10.72 -25.99
N ALA A 757 -11.98 -11.23 -25.23
CA ALA A 757 -11.39 -12.55 -25.45
C ALA A 757 -12.37 -13.71 -25.25
N GLU A 758 -13.38 -13.54 -24.40
CA GLU A 758 -14.45 -14.52 -24.17
C GLU A 758 -15.54 -14.47 -25.27
N THR A 759 -15.55 -13.42 -26.10
CA THR A 759 -16.56 -13.22 -27.16
C THR A 759 -16.23 -14.07 -28.38
N THR A 760 -16.40 -15.39 -28.23
CA THR A 760 -15.95 -16.42 -29.18
C THR A 760 -16.99 -16.78 -30.25
N PHE A 761 -17.94 -15.89 -30.54
CA PHE A 761 -19.01 -16.11 -31.51
C PHE A 761 -19.39 -14.84 -32.28
N LEU A 762 -20.01 -15.03 -33.46
CA LEU A 762 -20.55 -13.97 -34.31
C LEU A 762 -21.70 -14.50 -35.18
N GLU A 763 -22.83 -13.78 -35.23
CA GLU A 763 -23.85 -14.01 -36.28
C GLU A 763 -23.57 -13.16 -37.53
N LEU A 764 -23.45 -13.83 -38.67
CA LEU A 764 -23.28 -13.25 -39.99
C LEU A 764 -24.58 -13.39 -40.80
N SER A 765 -25.30 -12.29 -40.97
CA SER A 765 -26.61 -12.24 -41.63
C SER A 765 -26.57 -11.51 -42.98
N GLY A 766 -27.59 -11.75 -43.81
CA GLY A 766 -27.70 -11.16 -45.16
C GLY A 766 -27.08 -12.01 -46.27
N LEU A 767 -26.99 -13.33 -46.06
CA LEU A 767 -26.33 -14.31 -46.92
C LEU A 767 -27.34 -14.99 -47.87
N THR A 768 -26.87 -15.54 -48.98
CA THR A 768 -27.73 -16.21 -49.98
C THR A 768 -28.12 -17.63 -49.53
N PRO A 769 -29.40 -18.06 -49.65
CA PRO A 769 -29.81 -19.42 -49.33
C PRO A 769 -29.04 -20.50 -50.10
N ASN A 770 -28.50 -21.49 -49.38
CA ASN A 770 -27.72 -22.61 -49.91
C ASN A 770 -26.46 -22.21 -50.71
N GLU A 771 -25.97 -20.95 -50.63
CA GLU A 771 -24.68 -20.56 -51.19
C GLU A 771 -23.53 -20.89 -50.21
N LEU A 772 -22.33 -21.20 -50.73
CA LEU A 772 -21.17 -21.55 -49.90
C LEU A 772 -20.31 -20.32 -49.61
N TYR A 773 -20.09 -20.09 -48.33
CA TYR A 773 -19.17 -19.09 -47.80
C TYR A 773 -17.92 -19.76 -47.20
N PHE A 774 -16.79 -19.07 -47.30
CA PHE A 774 -15.50 -19.43 -46.72
C PHE A 774 -15.16 -18.41 -45.64
N LEU A 775 -14.78 -18.86 -44.46
CA LEU A 775 -14.61 -18.02 -43.27
C LEU A 775 -13.34 -18.38 -42.51
N ARG A 776 -12.67 -17.39 -41.94
CA ARG A 776 -11.48 -17.55 -41.09
C ARG A 776 -11.57 -16.59 -39.90
N VAL A 777 -10.87 -16.90 -38.81
CA VAL A 777 -10.78 -16.05 -37.63
C VAL A 777 -9.32 -15.89 -37.22
N THR A 778 -8.92 -14.67 -36.87
CA THR A 778 -7.63 -14.33 -36.24
C THR A 778 -7.86 -13.81 -34.82
N SER A 779 -6.87 -14.00 -33.95
CA SER A 779 -6.81 -13.41 -32.62
C SER A 779 -6.08 -12.06 -32.69
N LEU A 780 -6.45 -11.14 -31.80
CA LEU A 780 -5.81 -9.85 -31.61
C LEU A 780 -5.44 -9.71 -30.14
N ASP A 781 -4.17 -9.45 -29.84
CA ASP A 781 -3.69 -9.13 -28.48
C ASP A 781 -4.01 -7.67 -28.09
N PHE A 782 -3.52 -7.24 -26.93
CA PHE A 782 -3.57 -5.84 -26.49
C PHE A 782 -2.71 -4.92 -27.35
N SER A 783 -1.63 -5.45 -27.93
CA SER A 783 -0.73 -4.78 -28.88
C SER A 783 -1.30 -4.61 -30.30
N ARG A 784 -2.45 -5.23 -30.61
CA ARG A 784 -2.99 -5.49 -31.97
C ARG A 784 -2.02 -6.20 -32.92
N ASN A 785 -1.13 -7.04 -32.40
CA ASN A 785 -0.46 -8.06 -33.21
C ASN A 785 -1.54 -9.09 -33.61
N GLU A 786 -1.66 -9.38 -34.91
CA GLU A 786 -2.71 -10.26 -35.43
C GLU A 786 -2.15 -11.67 -35.68
N SER A 787 -2.83 -12.69 -35.13
CA SER A 787 -2.41 -14.08 -35.25
C SER A 787 -2.29 -14.54 -36.70
N ALA A 788 -1.63 -15.69 -36.91
CA ALA A 788 -1.89 -16.46 -38.11
C ALA A 788 -3.41 -16.73 -38.25
N PRO A 789 -4.00 -16.78 -39.45
CA PRO A 789 -5.38 -17.18 -39.61
C PRO A 789 -5.64 -18.59 -39.07
N SER A 790 -6.82 -18.80 -38.51
CA SER A 790 -7.36 -20.13 -38.28
C SER A 790 -7.37 -20.99 -39.55
N GLY A 791 -7.65 -22.29 -39.39
CA GLY A 791 -8.15 -23.10 -40.48
C GLY A 791 -9.37 -22.46 -41.16
N GLU A 792 -9.53 -22.70 -42.46
CA GLU A 792 -10.66 -22.18 -43.23
C GLU A 792 -11.90 -23.04 -43.05
N LEU A 793 -13.00 -22.40 -42.63
CA LEU A 793 -14.30 -23.02 -42.44
C LEU A 793 -15.20 -22.76 -43.64
N GLN A 794 -16.00 -23.76 -44.03
CA GLN A 794 -16.93 -23.68 -45.17
C GLN A 794 -18.36 -23.95 -44.72
N CYS A 795 -19.34 -23.12 -45.12
CA CYS A 795 -20.69 -23.16 -44.54
C CYS A 795 -21.80 -22.68 -45.52
N ARG A 796 -23.04 -23.19 -45.37
CA ARG A 796 -24.23 -22.91 -46.22
C ARG A 796 -25.54 -22.79 -45.42
N PRO A 797 -26.47 -21.86 -45.75
CA PRO A 797 -27.80 -21.78 -45.14
C PRO A 797 -28.79 -22.94 -45.47
N LEU A 798 -29.84 -23.15 -44.63
CA LEU A 798 -30.68 -24.38 -44.48
C LEU A 798 -31.75 -24.72 -45.56
N GLN A 799 -32.29 -25.96 -45.47
CA GLN A 799 -33.45 -26.53 -46.21
C GLN A 799 -34.24 -27.58 -45.32
N PRO A 800 -35.54 -27.94 -45.56
CA PRO A 800 -36.45 -28.60 -44.55
C PRO A 800 -36.50 -30.16 -44.34
N THR A 801 -37.48 -30.65 -43.56
CA THR A 801 -37.50 -31.68 -42.44
C THR A 801 -37.77 -33.22 -42.67
N ASP A 802 -37.68 -34.02 -41.57
CA ASP A 802 -37.61 -35.52 -41.43
C ASP A 802 -38.57 -36.16 -40.34
N THR A 803 -38.57 -37.50 -40.09
CA THR A 803 -39.53 -38.26 -39.23
C THR A 803 -39.08 -39.57 -38.48
N THR A 804 -37.92 -39.71 -37.82
CA THR A 804 -37.48 -41.01 -37.18
C THR A 804 -37.74 -41.19 -35.66
N LYS A 805 -36.90 -41.93 -34.90
CA LYS A 805 -37.07 -42.19 -33.44
C LYS A 805 -35.75 -42.54 -32.73
N PRO A 806 -35.30 -41.77 -31.71
CA PRO A 806 -33.96 -41.87 -31.15
C PRO A 806 -33.82 -42.91 -30.02
N LEU A 807 -32.57 -43.34 -29.77
CA LEU A 807 -32.16 -44.31 -28.76
C LEU A 807 -30.87 -43.86 -28.04
N LEU A 808 -30.55 -44.45 -26.88
CA LEU A 808 -29.21 -44.39 -26.28
C LEU A 808 -28.30 -45.51 -26.80
N SER A 809 -27.05 -45.16 -27.08
CA SER A 809 -25.95 -46.07 -27.41
C SER A 809 -24.89 -46.17 -26.28
N SER A 810 -24.79 -45.18 -25.39
CA SER A 810 -24.05 -45.28 -24.12
C SER A 810 -24.62 -44.38 -23.02
N LEU A 811 -24.30 -44.67 -21.75
CA LEU A 811 -24.63 -43.83 -20.58
C LEU A 811 -23.60 -44.04 -19.45
N LEU A 812 -23.16 -42.94 -18.85
CA LEU A 812 -22.38 -42.84 -17.62
C LEU A 812 -23.10 -41.89 -16.65
N PRO A 813 -23.39 -42.29 -15.39
CA PRO A 813 -23.21 -43.64 -14.82
C PRO A 813 -24.00 -44.75 -15.54
N THR A 814 -23.47 -45.97 -15.51
CA THR A 814 -23.99 -47.09 -16.32
C THR A 814 -25.31 -47.67 -15.81
N LEU A 815 -26.12 -48.22 -16.71
CA LEU A 815 -27.43 -48.83 -16.43
C LEU A 815 -27.37 -50.17 -15.67
N THR A 816 -26.19 -50.62 -15.21
CA THR A 816 -25.97 -51.97 -14.65
C THR A 816 -25.79 -51.94 -13.14
N GLY A 817 -26.91 -51.96 -12.41
CA GLY A 817 -26.96 -51.97 -10.94
C GLY A 817 -27.16 -50.58 -10.32
N PRO A 818 -27.26 -50.47 -8.99
CA PRO A 818 -27.35 -49.19 -8.31
C PRO A 818 -26.00 -48.47 -8.39
N TYR A 819 -25.97 -47.28 -8.99
CA TYR A 819 -24.76 -46.46 -9.02
C TYR A 819 -24.60 -45.72 -7.68
N THR A 820 -23.41 -45.80 -7.08
CA THR A 820 -23.16 -45.28 -5.72
C THR A 820 -22.27 -44.05 -5.76
N THR A 821 -22.62 -42.98 -5.03
CA THR A 821 -21.87 -41.70 -5.01
C THR A 821 -22.00 -40.96 -3.68
N THR A 822 -21.09 -40.04 -3.37
CA THR A 822 -21.23 -39.03 -2.29
C THR A 822 -21.65 -37.66 -2.82
N ALA A 823 -21.56 -37.40 -4.12
CA ALA A 823 -21.80 -36.08 -4.69
C ALA A 823 -23.26 -35.59 -4.49
N PRO A 824 -23.50 -34.32 -4.15
CA PRO A 824 -24.84 -33.75 -3.96
C PRO A 824 -25.61 -33.57 -5.28
N ALA A 825 -24.92 -33.65 -6.40
CA ALA A 825 -25.46 -33.68 -7.74
C ALA A 825 -24.61 -34.60 -8.63
N LEU A 826 -25.16 -35.06 -9.76
CA LEU A 826 -24.41 -35.83 -10.76
C LEU A 826 -24.49 -35.21 -12.14
N THR A 827 -23.33 -35.11 -12.78
CA THR A 827 -23.22 -34.94 -14.23
C THR A 827 -23.37 -36.29 -14.91
N PHE A 828 -24.25 -36.36 -15.90
CA PHE A 828 -24.49 -37.52 -16.74
C PHE A 828 -23.90 -37.25 -18.12
N THR A 829 -23.19 -38.23 -18.66
CA THR A 829 -22.75 -38.24 -20.06
C THR A 829 -23.18 -39.51 -20.76
N GLY A 830 -23.17 -39.52 -22.08
CA GLY A 830 -23.50 -40.71 -22.85
C GLY A 830 -23.62 -40.39 -24.33
N ALA A 831 -24.03 -41.40 -25.10
CA ALA A 831 -24.20 -41.32 -26.53
C ALA A 831 -25.66 -41.62 -26.90
N ALA A 832 -26.22 -40.85 -27.82
CA ALA A 832 -27.52 -41.04 -28.43
C ALA A 832 -27.38 -41.35 -29.93
N ALA A 833 -28.41 -41.94 -30.53
CA ALA A 833 -28.46 -42.25 -31.95
C ALA A 833 -29.89 -42.19 -32.52
N ASP A 834 -30.05 -41.64 -33.73
CA ASP A 834 -31.25 -41.82 -34.55
C ASP A 834 -30.91 -42.02 -36.04
N SER A 835 -31.70 -42.87 -36.67
CA SER A 835 -31.59 -43.31 -38.06
C SER A 835 -31.90 -42.25 -39.12
N GLY A 836 -32.65 -41.19 -38.79
CA GLY A 836 -32.96 -40.07 -39.70
C GLY A 836 -31.90 -38.99 -39.76
N GLY A 837 -31.02 -38.92 -38.76
CA GLY A 837 -29.96 -37.90 -38.69
C GLY A 837 -30.39 -36.59 -38.02
N ASN A 838 -31.39 -36.63 -37.14
CA ASN A 838 -32.12 -35.47 -36.62
C ASN A 838 -32.26 -35.45 -35.08
N LEU A 839 -31.26 -35.90 -34.30
CA LEU A 839 -31.26 -35.76 -32.83
C LEU A 839 -31.49 -34.29 -32.40
N SER A 840 -32.05 -34.08 -31.20
CA SER A 840 -32.36 -32.73 -30.67
C SER A 840 -31.94 -32.47 -29.22
N ARG A 841 -32.15 -33.42 -28.29
CA ARG A 841 -31.91 -33.19 -26.85
C ARG A 841 -31.99 -34.46 -25.99
N VAL A 842 -31.35 -34.40 -24.82
CA VAL A 842 -31.57 -35.33 -23.70
C VAL A 842 -32.07 -34.56 -22.48
N ARG A 843 -33.16 -35.04 -21.86
CA ARG A 843 -33.62 -34.61 -20.53
C ARG A 843 -33.24 -35.68 -19.51
N ILE A 844 -32.80 -35.27 -18.32
CA ILE A 844 -32.64 -36.17 -17.17
C ILE A 844 -33.37 -35.60 -15.97
N ARG A 845 -34.12 -36.46 -15.27
CA ARG A 845 -34.98 -36.11 -14.14
C ARG A 845 -34.73 -37.00 -12.95
N ASN A 846 -34.38 -36.42 -11.80
CA ASN A 846 -34.44 -37.09 -10.52
C ASN A 846 -35.90 -37.05 -10.03
N THR A 847 -36.60 -38.16 -10.22
CA THR A 847 -38.02 -38.30 -9.85
C THR A 847 -38.23 -38.35 -8.34
N SER A 848 -37.20 -38.72 -7.56
CA SER A 848 -37.26 -38.83 -6.11
C SER A 848 -37.26 -37.51 -5.35
N ILE A 849 -36.83 -36.42 -6.00
CA ILE A 849 -36.90 -35.04 -5.46
C ILE A 849 -37.53 -34.03 -6.45
N ASN A 850 -38.06 -34.52 -7.58
CA ASN A 850 -38.70 -33.73 -8.63
C ASN A 850 -37.82 -32.59 -9.20
N GLN A 851 -36.57 -32.91 -9.54
CA GLN A 851 -35.64 -32.00 -10.24
C GLN A 851 -35.33 -32.54 -11.64
N GLU A 852 -35.19 -31.67 -12.64
CA GLU A 852 -34.78 -32.05 -14.00
C GLU A 852 -33.86 -31.03 -14.65
N LYS A 853 -33.01 -31.50 -15.57
CA LYS A 853 -32.14 -30.71 -16.44
C LYS A 853 -32.18 -31.27 -17.87
N ILE A 854 -31.82 -30.45 -18.85
CA ILE A 854 -31.90 -30.78 -20.28
C ILE A 854 -30.65 -30.28 -20.98
N ASP A 855 -30.04 -31.15 -21.78
CA ASP A 855 -29.03 -30.83 -22.77
C ASP A 855 -29.71 -30.77 -24.15
N PHE A 856 -29.58 -29.63 -24.83
CA PHE A 856 -30.16 -29.35 -26.15
C PHE A 856 -29.11 -29.34 -27.28
N THR A 857 -27.91 -29.88 -27.04
CA THR A 857 -26.80 -29.81 -28.01
C THR A 857 -26.76 -30.98 -29.00
N LEU A 858 -27.43 -32.09 -28.70
CA LEU A 858 -27.47 -33.29 -29.55
C LEU A 858 -28.02 -32.95 -30.94
N ALA A 859 -27.27 -33.30 -31.98
CA ALA A 859 -27.65 -33.13 -33.37
C ALA A 859 -27.26 -34.36 -34.22
N GLY A 860 -27.72 -34.43 -35.48
CA GLY A 860 -27.27 -35.49 -36.39
C GLY A 860 -27.80 -36.88 -36.02
N GLY A 861 -27.09 -37.93 -36.48
CA GLY A 861 -27.55 -39.33 -36.37
C GLY A 861 -26.93 -40.14 -35.24
N ILE A 862 -25.79 -39.72 -34.71
CA ILE A 862 -25.17 -40.22 -33.47
C ILE A 862 -24.47 -39.02 -32.85
N ASP A 863 -24.70 -38.75 -31.57
CA ASP A 863 -24.06 -37.65 -30.85
C ASP A 863 -23.90 -37.95 -29.37
N ASP A 864 -22.89 -37.33 -28.75
CA ASP A 864 -22.65 -37.41 -27.31
C ASP A 864 -23.35 -36.27 -26.58
N PHE A 865 -23.80 -36.50 -25.34
CA PHE A 865 -24.51 -35.52 -24.52
C PHE A 865 -23.88 -35.37 -23.13
N ARG A 866 -24.14 -34.23 -22.49
CA ARG A 866 -23.68 -33.91 -21.14
C ARG A 866 -24.71 -33.06 -20.38
N VAL A 867 -25.38 -33.66 -19.41
CA VAL A 867 -26.31 -32.98 -18.50
C VAL A 867 -25.65 -32.84 -17.14
N GLU A 868 -25.20 -31.64 -16.81
CA GLU A 868 -24.37 -31.39 -15.61
C GLU A 868 -25.19 -31.18 -14.33
N ASP A 869 -24.68 -31.62 -13.19
CA ASP A 869 -25.19 -31.36 -11.83
C ASP A 869 -26.71 -31.53 -11.65
N LEU A 870 -27.25 -32.69 -12.00
CA LEU A 870 -28.61 -33.08 -11.59
C LEU A 870 -28.63 -33.35 -10.07
N PRO A 871 -29.40 -32.62 -9.24
CA PRO A 871 -29.34 -32.76 -7.79
C PRO A 871 -29.80 -34.14 -7.28
N LEU A 872 -29.23 -34.56 -6.15
CA LEU A 872 -29.54 -35.81 -5.44
C LEU A 872 -29.88 -35.53 -3.96
N ARG A 873 -30.73 -36.39 -3.36
CA ARG A 873 -30.82 -36.53 -1.90
C ARG A 873 -29.86 -37.62 -1.42
N VAL A 874 -29.53 -37.62 -0.12
CA VAL A 874 -28.94 -38.81 0.54
C VAL A 874 -29.89 -40.01 0.43
N GLY A 875 -29.35 -41.22 0.26
CA GLY A 875 -30.12 -42.44 0.01
C GLY A 875 -30.43 -42.67 -1.48
N SER A 876 -31.45 -43.49 -1.76
CA SER A 876 -31.81 -43.89 -3.13
C SER A 876 -32.50 -42.77 -3.91
N ASN A 877 -32.08 -42.54 -5.15
CA ASN A 877 -32.60 -41.57 -6.10
C ASN A 877 -33.00 -42.30 -7.39
N GLU A 878 -34.28 -42.22 -7.75
CA GLU A 878 -34.80 -42.79 -8.99
C GLU A 878 -34.71 -41.75 -10.13
N ILE A 879 -33.84 -42.02 -11.11
CA ILE A 879 -33.50 -41.15 -12.22
C ILE A 879 -34.16 -41.66 -13.51
N LEU A 880 -34.63 -40.74 -14.36
CA LEU A 880 -35.17 -41.03 -15.69
C LEU A 880 -34.47 -40.17 -16.75
N VAL A 881 -33.91 -40.82 -17.77
CA VAL A 881 -33.28 -40.20 -18.96
C VAL A 881 -34.24 -40.31 -20.15
N THR A 882 -34.50 -39.23 -20.87
CA THR A 882 -35.31 -39.19 -22.09
C THR A 882 -34.50 -38.61 -23.25
N VAL A 883 -34.41 -39.31 -24.38
CA VAL A 883 -33.80 -38.80 -25.64
C VAL A 883 -34.90 -38.29 -26.59
N PHE A 884 -34.65 -37.22 -27.34
CA PHE A 884 -35.57 -36.65 -28.34
C PHE A 884 -34.88 -36.31 -29.68
N ASP A 885 -35.65 -36.37 -30.77
CA ASP A 885 -35.29 -35.87 -32.11
C ASP A 885 -35.93 -34.49 -32.40
N GLU A 886 -35.55 -33.83 -33.51
CA GLU A 886 -36.07 -32.53 -33.96
C GLU A 886 -37.54 -32.60 -34.37
N ALA A 887 -38.02 -33.77 -34.81
CA ALA A 887 -39.43 -34.04 -35.07
C ALA A 887 -40.25 -34.32 -33.78
N ASN A 888 -39.60 -34.23 -32.61
CA ASN A 888 -40.13 -34.40 -31.26
C ASN A 888 -40.64 -35.82 -30.92
N ASN A 889 -40.08 -36.83 -31.57
CA ASN A 889 -40.12 -38.24 -31.19
C ASN A 889 -39.13 -38.54 -30.05
N SER A 890 -39.43 -39.53 -29.19
CA SER A 890 -38.59 -39.81 -28.01
C SER A 890 -38.62 -41.26 -27.48
N THR A 891 -37.67 -41.55 -26.58
CA THR A 891 -37.48 -42.84 -25.85
C THR A 891 -36.95 -42.58 -24.42
N ASP A 892 -37.38 -43.39 -23.44
CA ASP A 892 -37.08 -43.26 -22.00
C ASP A 892 -36.21 -44.43 -21.44
N TYR A 893 -35.34 -44.12 -20.46
CA TYR A 893 -34.43 -45.06 -19.79
C TYR A 893 -34.33 -44.76 -18.27
N PRO A 894 -34.71 -45.70 -17.37
CA PRO A 894 -34.62 -45.51 -15.91
C PRO A 894 -33.27 -45.99 -15.32
N LEU A 895 -32.84 -45.36 -14.22
CA LEU A 895 -31.65 -45.69 -13.43
C LEU A 895 -31.92 -45.43 -11.93
N SER A 896 -31.30 -46.20 -11.03
CA SER A 896 -31.31 -45.92 -9.58
C SER A 896 -29.91 -45.56 -9.09
N VAL A 897 -29.81 -44.48 -8.30
CA VAL A 897 -28.57 -43.89 -7.78
C VAL A 897 -28.61 -43.81 -6.25
N GLN A 898 -27.72 -44.52 -5.58
CA GLN A 898 -27.58 -44.52 -4.13
C GLN A 898 -26.55 -43.47 -3.70
N ARG A 899 -27.00 -42.37 -3.09
CA ARG A 899 -26.10 -41.41 -2.44
C ARG A 899 -25.76 -41.90 -1.03
N VAL A 900 -24.49 -42.16 -0.74
CA VAL A 900 -24.05 -42.82 0.52
C VAL A 900 -23.93 -41.87 1.71
N ALA A 901 -23.31 -40.69 1.55
CA ALA A 901 -23.03 -39.76 2.64
C ALA A 901 -23.00 -38.29 2.18
N ASP A 902 -22.84 -37.36 3.13
CA ASP A 902 -22.77 -35.91 2.94
C ASP A 902 -21.46 -35.35 3.56
N SER A 903 -20.35 -35.34 2.79
CA SER A 903 -19.13 -34.63 3.21
C SER A 903 -18.05 -34.45 2.13
N LYS A 904 -17.18 -33.45 2.36
CA LYS A 904 -15.80 -33.38 1.84
C LYS A 904 -14.74 -33.50 2.95
N GLY A 905 -15.15 -33.49 4.22
CA GLY A 905 -14.26 -33.24 5.35
C GLY A 905 -13.83 -31.78 5.42
N VAL A 906 -12.73 -31.52 6.12
CA VAL A 906 -12.08 -30.20 6.17
C VAL A 906 -10.56 -30.30 6.07
N VAL A 907 -9.92 -29.18 5.78
CA VAL A 907 -8.47 -29.06 5.61
C VAL A 907 -7.90 -28.10 6.64
N ILE A 908 -6.72 -28.40 7.17
CA ILE A 908 -5.84 -27.43 7.84
C ILE A 908 -4.56 -27.32 7.01
N ILE A 909 -4.16 -26.11 6.65
CA ILE A 909 -2.90 -25.82 5.94
C ILE A 909 -2.06 -24.93 6.85
N ILE A 910 -0.77 -25.24 7.03
CA ILE A 910 0.14 -24.37 7.78
C ILE A 910 1.46 -24.14 7.06
N ALA A 911 1.71 -22.87 6.73
CA ALA A 911 3.01 -22.32 6.38
C ALA A 911 3.71 -21.87 7.66
N GLY A 912 4.88 -22.42 7.96
CA GLY A 912 5.71 -21.94 9.06
C GLY A 912 6.55 -20.72 8.70
N HIS A 913 7.45 -20.34 9.62
CA HIS A 913 8.23 -19.12 9.59
C HIS A 913 9.73 -19.44 9.57
N ASN A 914 10.33 -19.25 8.41
CA ASN A 914 11.75 -19.42 8.17
C ASN A 914 12.58 -18.35 8.89
N GLU A 915 13.28 -18.72 9.96
CA GLU A 915 14.16 -17.83 10.75
C GLU A 915 15.26 -17.13 9.93
N THR A 916 15.59 -17.61 8.72
CA THR A 916 16.56 -16.98 7.80
C THR A 916 15.94 -16.42 6.51
N PHE A 917 14.60 -16.45 6.39
CA PHE A 917 13.75 -15.93 5.30
C PHE A 917 14.01 -16.41 3.85
N GLY A 918 15.23 -16.79 3.44
CA GLY A 918 15.62 -17.06 2.04
C GLY A 918 14.96 -18.26 1.32
N LEU A 919 13.89 -18.82 1.87
CA LEU A 919 13.00 -19.83 1.27
C LEU A 919 11.53 -19.63 1.68
N GLN A 920 11.16 -18.51 2.30
CA GLN A 920 9.79 -18.26 2.76
C GLN A 920 8.80 -18.25 1.57
N THR A 921 9.24 -17.79 0.40
CA THR A 921 8.50 -17.84 -0.86
C THR A 921 8.19 -19.27 -1.30
N ASN A 922 9.12 -20.23 -1.12
CA ASN A 922 8.88 -21.65 -1.42
C ASN A 922 7.86 -22.29 -0.47
N ILE A 923 7.87 -21.90 0.81
CA ILE A 923 6.85 -22.30 1.79
C ILE A 923 5.47 -21.82 1.31
N TYR A 924 5.34 -20.50 1.06
CA TYR A 924 4.09 -19.88 0.62
C TYR A 924 3.57 -20.44 -0.69
N ASN A 925 4.41 -20.59 -1.72
CA ASN A 925 4.00 -21.17 -3.00
C ASN A 925 3.50 -22.61 -2.84
N SER A 926 4.09 -23.41 -1.95
CA SER A 926 3.67 -24.78 -1.70
C SER A 926 2.31 -24.84 -1.00
N THR A 927 2.09 -24.03 0.04
CA THR A 927 0.80 -23.96 0.76
C THR A 927 -0.30 -23.28 -0.05
N ASN A 928 0.00 -22.19 -0.77
CA ASN A 928 -0.92 -21.54 -1.70
C ASN A 928 -1.33 -22.49 -2.84
N ARG A 929 -0.42 -23.34 -3.36
CA ARG A 929 -0.76 -24.37 -4.35
C ARG A 929 -1.66 -25.45 -3.74
N ALA A 930 -1.35 -25.96 -2.55
CA ALA A 930 -2.21 -26.93 -1.86
C ALA A 930 -3.62 -26.36 -1.63
N TYR A 931 -3.72 -25.12 -1.15
CA TYR A 931 -4.97 -24.38 -0.98
C TYR A 931 -5.78 -24.32 -2.29
N ARG A 932 -5.16 -23.89 -3.41
CA ARG A 932 -5.82 -23.89 -4.74
C ARG A 932 -6.31 -25.26 -5.15
N ILE A 933 -5.57 -26.33 -4.84
CA ILE A 933 -5.97 -27.70 -5.18
C ILE A 933 -7.19 -28.14 -4.38
N PHE A 934 -7.28 -27.80 -3.08
CA PHE A 934 -8.49 -28.05 -2.29
C PHE A 934 -9.68 -27.19 -2.73
N LYS A 935 -9.50 -25.89 -3.00
CA LYS A 935 -10.53 -25.06 -3.66
C LYS A 935 -10.97 -25.65 -5.01
N SER A 936 -10.05 -26.24 -5.77
CA SER A 936 -10.35 -26.89 -7.06
C SER A 936 -11.15 -28.19 -6.92
N ALA A 937 -10.92 -28.95 -5.84
CA ALA A 937 -11.77 -30.04 -5.36
C ALA A 937 -13.12 -29.54 -4.80
N GLY A 938 -13.33 -28.22 -4.75
CA GLY A 938 -14.55 -27.55 -4.33
C GLY A 938 -14.77 -27.59 -2.82
N TYR A 939 -13.70 -27.65 -2.04
CA TYR A 939 -13.75 -27.17 -0.66
C TYR A 939 -13.99 -25.65 -0.73
N THR A 940 -14.83 -25.13 0.16
CA THR A 940 -15.00 -23.68 0.34
C THR A 940 -13.94 -23.13 1.28
N ASP A 941 -13.92 -21.82 1.43
CA ASP A 941 -13.09 -21.12 2.42
C ASP A 941 -13.41 -21.58 3.85
N ASP A 942 -14.70 -21.72 4.17
CA ASP A 942 -15.18 -22.27 5.46
C ASP A 942 -14.74 -23.73 5.74
N ASP A 943 -14.27 -24.46 4.72
CA ASP A 943 -13.78 -25.84 4.80
C ASP A 943 -12.23 -25.95 4.87
N ILE A 944 -11.48 -24.84 4.74
CA ILE A 944 -10.00 -24.82 4.73
C ILE A 944 -9.50 -23.78 5.75
N PHE A 945 -8.93 -24.23 6.86
CA PHE A 945 -8.27 -23.34 7.82
C PHE A 945 -6.79 -23.15 7.44
N TYR A 946 -6.43 -21.98 6.92
CA TYR A 946 -5.07 -21.69 6.44
C TYR A 946 -4.33 -20.75 7.41
N LEU A 947 -3.23 -21.27 7.97
CA LEU A 947 -2.30 -20.57 8.83
C LEU A 947 -1.03 -20.17 8.06
N ALA A 948 -0.66 -18.90 8.11
CA ALA A 948 0.60 -18.37 7.56
C ALA A 948 1.12 -17.20 8.44
N PRO A 949 2.41 -16.85 8.42
CA PRO A 949 2.94 -15.75 9.24
C PRO A 949 2.44 -14.36 8.81
N VAL A 950 2.10 -14.20 7.53
CA VAL A 950 1.52 -12.98 6.93
C VAL A 950 0.35 -13.36 6.03
N ALA A 951 -0.51 -12.39 5.69
CA ALA A 951 -1.61 -12.60 4.75
C ALA A 951 -1.10 -13.07 3.37
N GLN A 952 -1.90 -13.90 2.69
CA GLN A 952 -1.63 -14.44 1.36
C GLN A 952 -2.88 -14.30 0.49
N ASP A 953 -2.68 -14.10 -0.81
CA ASP A 953 -3.70 -14.24 -1.87
C ASP A 953 -3.38 -15.54 -2.65
N PRO A 954 -3.85 -16.70 -2.19
CA PRO A 954 -3.57 -17.98 -2.81
C PRO A 954 -4.43 -18.24 -4.05
N ASP A 955 -5.64 -17.67 -4.16
CA ASP A 955 -6.53 -17.90 -5.32
C ASP A 955 -6.36 -16.88 -6.46
N LYS A 956 -5.56 -15.83 -6.23
CA LYS A 956 -5.21 -14.73 -7.14
C LYS A 956 -6.38 -13.79 -7.46
N ASN A 957 -7.28 -13.54 -6.50
CA ASN A 957 -8.41 -12.61 -6.69
C ASN A 957 -8.03 -11.12 -6.60
N GLY A 958 -6.84 -10.79 -6.09
CA GLY A 958 -6.39 -9.42 -5.83
C GLY A 958 -6.61 -8.94 -4.39
N THR A 959 -7.06 -9.83 -3.50
CA THR A 959 -7.29 -9.59 -2.07
C THR A 959 -6.68 -10.73 -1.28
N ALA A 960 -5.86 -10.42 -0.28
CA ALA A 960 -5.25 -11.42 0.60
C ALA A 960 -6.10 -11.62 1.87
N ASN A 961 -7.14 -12.46 1.78
CA ASN A 961 -8.09 -12.70 2.89
C ASN A 961 -8.33 -14.20 3.17
N GLU A 962 -7.53 -15.09 2.60
CA GLU A 962 -7.68 -16.55 2.66
C GLU A 962 -6.83 -17.18 3.77
N VAL A 963 -6.18 -16.37 4.62
CA VAL A 963 -5.40 -16.80 5.80
C VAL A 963 -6.20 -16.47 7.06
N ASP A 964 -6.72 -17.49 7.74
CA ASP A 964 -7.59 -17.35 8.93
C ASP A 964 -6.86 -16.74 10.14
N ALA A 965 -5.59 -17.08 10.33
CA ALA A 965 -4.79 -16.58 11.45
C ALA A 965 -3.28 -16.71 11.24
N THR A 966 -2.52 -15.94 12.02
CA THR A 966 -1.06 -16.04 12.08
C THR A 966 -0.62 -17.43 12.53
N ALA A 967 0.27 -18.06 11.77
CA ALA A 967 0.84 -19.36 12.10
C ALA A 967 1.57 -19.35 13.46
N THR A 968 1.04 -20.10 14.43
CA THR A 968 1.63 -20.34 15.74
C THR A 968 1.26 -21.75 16.22
N PRO A 969 2.06 -22.40 17.08
CA PRO A 969 1.70 -23.72 17.64
C PRO A 969 0.35 -23.71 18.37
N ALA A 970 0.03 -22.62 19.09
CA ALA A 970 -1.25 -22.43 19.76
C ALA A 970 -2.43 -22.34 18.76
N LYS A 971 -2.29 -21.61 17.64
CA LYS A 971 -3.35 -21.56 16.61
C LYS A 971 -3.51 -22.86 15.83
N PHE A 972 -2.44 -23.64 15.66
CA PHE A 972 -2.55 -24.99 15.09
C PHE A 972 -3.25 -25.97 16.04
N GLN A 973 -2.96 -25.90 17.35
CA GLN A 973 -3.72 -26.63 18.37
C GLN A 973 -5.20 -26.25 18.34
N GLU A 974 -5.53 -24.96 18.24
CA GLU A 974 -6.90 -24.46 18.15
C GLU A 974 -7.62 -24.94 16.87
N ALA A 975 -6.93 -24.94 15.73
CA ALA A 975 -7.44 -25.45 14.47
C ALA A 975 -7.87 -26.93 14.57
N ILE A 976 -7.03 -27.78 15.19
CA ILE A 976 -7.33 -29.21 15.41
C ILE A 976 -8.42 -29.40 16.48
N THR A 977 -8.23 -28.83 17.67
CA THR A 977 -9.03 -29.19 18.86
C THR A 977 -10.35 -28.42 19.00
N VAL A 978 -10.49 -27.26 18.32
CA VAL A 978 -11.68 -26.39 18.41
C VAL A 978 -12.38 -26.27 17.05
N TRP A 979 -11.66 -25.81 16.00
CA TRP A 979 -12.28 -25.53 14.70
C TRP A 979 -12.72 -26.81 13.98
N ALA A 980 -11.80 -27.76 13.77
CA ALA A 980 -12.08 -29.01 13.07
C ALA A 980 -13.09 -29.88 13.83
N LYS A 981 -13.02 -29.91 15.17
CA LYS A 981 -13.93 -30.65 16.07
C LYS A 981 -15.43 -30.43 15.81
N THR A 982 -15.81 -29.27 15.27
CA THR A 982 -17.22 -28.94 14.95
C THR A 982 -17.63 -29.24 13.51
N ARG A 983 -16.67 -29.68 12.67
CA ARG A 983 -16.81 -29.87 11.22
C ARG A 983 -16.55 -31.31 10.77
N VAL A 984 -15.77 -32.10 11.54
CA VAL A 984 -15.51 -33.53 11.28
C VAL A 984 -16.39 -34.46 12.14
N ASP A 985 -16.63 -35.66 11.64
CA ASP A 985 -17.33 -36.77 12.31
C ASP A 985 -16.99 -38.09 11.59
N ALA A 986 -17.68 -39.20 11.90
CA ALA A 986 -17.38 -40.52 11.36
C ALA A 986 -17.53 -40.65 9.82
N ASP A 987 -18.29 -39.76 9.17
CA ASP A 987 -18.46 -39.67 7.71
C ASP A 987 -17.71 -38.46 7.09
N LYS A 988 -16.91 -37.71 7.89
CA LYS A 988 -16.24 -36.47 7.45
C LYS A 988 -14.76 -36.45 7.83
N PRO A 989 -13.82 -36.62 6.88
CA PRO A 989 -12.39 -36.71 7.18
C PRO A 989 -11.76 -35.37 7.60
N LEU A 990 -10.58 -35.44 8.22
CA LEU A 990 -9.64 -34.32 8.34
C LEU A 990 -8.45 -34.51 7.39
N PHE A 991 -8.03 -33.45 6.72
CA PHE A 991 -6.74 -33.37 6.05
C PHE A 991 -5.87 -32.28 6.70
N ILE A 992 -4.58 -32.53 6.89
CA ILE A 992 -3.60 -31.55 7.37
C ILE A 992 -2.41 -31.50 6.40
N TYR A 993 -2.00 -30.32 5.98
CA TYR A 993 -0.72 -30.09 5.28
C TYR A 993 0.17 -29.11 6.06
N MET A 994 1.43 -29.50 6.28
CA MET A 994 2.42 -28.77 7.08
C MET A 994 3.69 -28.54 6.24
N MET A 995 4.16 -27.29 6.15
CA MET A 995 5.32 -26.88 5.34
C MET A 995 6.17 -25.83 6.06
N ASP A 996 7.39 -26.19 6.45
CA ASP A 996 8.44 -25.31 7.02
C ASP A 996 9.78 -26.08 7.12
N HIS A 997 10.75 -25.52 7.83
CA HIS A 997 11.82 -26.27 8.49
C HIS A 997 11.30 -27.35 9.45
N GLY A 998 12.14 -28.34 9.67
CA GLY A 998 11.93 -29.39 10.66
C GLY A 998 13.25 -29.84 11.26
N LEU A 999 13.19 -30.36 12.48
CA LEU A 999 14.30 -30.99 13.19
C LEU A 999 13.79 -32.32 13.77
N ALA A 1000 14.70 -33.10 14.37
CA ALA A 1000 14.31 -34.29 15.11
C ALA A 1000 13.22 -33.96 16.15
N ASP A 1001 12.06 -34.59 15.94
CA ASP A 1001 10.83 -34.51 16.73
C ASP A 1001 10.24 -33.09 16.83
N LYS A 1002 10.45 -32.27 15.80
CA LYS A 1002 9.92 -30.90 15.69
C LYS A 1002 9.46 -30.52 14.29
N PHE A 1003 8.28 -29.92 14.22
CA PHE A 1003 7.87 -29.01 13.15
C PHE A 1003 8.06 -27.58 13.62
N CYS A 1004 8.78 -26.75 12.86
CA CYS A 1004 8.94 -25.34 13.18
C CYS A 1004 7.69 -24.57 12.75
N VAL A 1005 7.31 -23.51 13.48
CA VAL A 1005 6.09 -22.72 13.16
C VAL A 1005 6.36 -21.23 13.26
N THR A 1006 6.87 -20.78 14.40
CA THR A 1006 7.44 -19.44 14.61
C THR A 1006 8.96 -19.52 14.82
N GLY A 1007 9.57 -20.58 14.28
CA GLY A 1007 10.94 -21.01 14.56
C GLY A 1007 11.03 -22.39 15.22
N CYS A 1008 12.26 -22.85 15.44
CA CYS A 1008 12.58 -24.22 15.83
C CYS A 1008 12.95 -24.39 17.33
N ALA A 1009 12.88 -23.31 18.10
CA ALA A 1009 13.30 -23.26 19.51
C ALA A 1009 12.13 -23.22 20.50
N GLY A 1010 12.20 -24.04 21.56
CA GLY A 1010 11.22 -24.04 22.65
C GLY A 1010 9.77 -24.20 22.17
N ALA A 1011 8.90 -23.30 22.63
CA ALA A 1011 7.46 -23.30 22.33
C ALA A 1011 7.09 -22.73 20.95
N ASN A 1012 8.07 -22.46 20.06
CA ASN A 1012 7.83 -22.03 18.68
C ASN A 1012 7.65 -23.20 17.70
N SER A 1013 7.96 -24.42 18.14
CA SER A 1013 7.87 -25.68 17.39
C SER A 1013 6.85 -26.63 18.01
N ILE A 1014 6.21 -27.48 17.19
CA ILE A 1014 5.30 -28.56 17.59
C ILE A 1014 6.05 -29.89 17.63
N THR A 1015 5.80 -30.72 18.65
CA THR A 1015 6.31 -32.09 18.77
C THR A 1015 5.29 -33.16 18.35
N PRO A 1016 5.71 -34.40 18.04
CA PRO A 1016 4.79 -35.51 17.75
C PRO A 1016 3.89 -35.89 18.95
N GLU A 1017 4.36 -35.74 20.20
CA GLU A 1017 3.57 -36.03 21.41
C GLU A 1017 2.39 -35.03 21.56
N GLU A 1018 2.65 -33.75 21.35
CA GLU A 1018 1.63 -32.69 21.36
C GLU A 1018 0.62 -32.92 20.23
N MET A 1019 1.09 -33.14 18.99
CA MET A 1019 0.22 -33.35 17.84
C MET A 1019 -0.64 -34.62 17.98
N ASP A 1020 -0.08 -35.73 18.45
CA ASP A 1020 -0.85 -36.95 18.71
C ASP A 1020 -1.90 -36.72 19.81
N THR A 1021 -1.54 -35.99 20.88
CA THR A 1021 -2.49 -35.62 21.94
C THR A 1021 -3.69 -34.83 21.38
N TRP A 1022 -3.43 -33.83 20.53
CA TRP A 1022 -4.49 -33.03 19.90
C TRP A 1022 -5.35 -33.85 18.94
N LEU A 1023 -4.74 -34.73 18.15
CA LEU A 1023 -5.45 -35.63 17.26
C LEU A 1023 -6.29 -36.66 18.04
N ARG A 1024 -5.78 -37.27 19.11
CA ARG A 1024 -6.55 -38.20 19.96
C ARG A 1024 -7.71 -37.51 20.66
N GLN A 1025 -7.53 -36.25 21.08
CA GLN A 1025 -8.63 -35.45 21.60
C GLN A 1025 -9.70 -35.24 20.53
N LEU A 1026 -9.33 -34.79 19.33
CA LEU A 1026 -10.26 -34.58 18.21
C LEU A 1026 -11.02 -35.87 17.86
N GLU A 1027 -10.32 -36.98 17.68
CA GLU A 1027 -10.89 -38.30 17.35
C GLU A 1027 -11.88 -38.79 18.43
N THR A 1028 -11.59 -38.51 19.71
CA THR A 1028 -12.48 -38.85 20.83
C THR A 1028 -13.70 -37.94 20.93
N ASP A 1029 -13.51 -36.64 20.69
CA ASP A 1029 -14.52 -35.60 20.89
C ASP A 1029 -15.51 -35.45 19.72
N SER A 1030 -15.09 -35.82 18.51
CA SER A 1030 -15.89 -35.72 17.26
C SER A 1030 -16.34 -37.08 16.71
N GLY A 1031 -15.60 -38.15 17.03
CA GLY A 1031 -15.79 -39.47 16.42
C GLY A 1031 -15.21 -39.61 15.01
N VAL A 1032 -14.36 -38.67 14.54
CA VAL A 1032 -13.71 -38.79 13.22
C VAL A 1032 -12.88 -40.07 13.11
N THR A 1033 -13.09 -40.78 12.01
CA THR A 1033 -12.52 -42.09 11.67
C THR A 1033 -11.34 -41.99 10.69
N GLU A 1034 -11.27 -40.90 9.94
CA GLU A 1034 -10.27 -40.68 8.89
C GLU A 1034 -9.53 -39.35 9.07
N VAL A 1035 -8.25 -39.42 9.46
CA VAL A 1035 -7.35 -38.25 9.53
C VAL A 1035 -6.17 -38.47 8.59
N THR A 1036 -5.82 -37.48 7.78
CA THR A 1036 -4.66 -37.50 6.88
C THR A 1036 -3.71 -36.38 7.25
N VAL A 1037 -2.42 -36.66 7.36
CA VAL A 1037 -1.36 -35.67 7.63
C VAL A 1037 -0.30 -35.78 6.54
N VAL A 1038 0.03 -34.67 5.89
CA VAL A 1038 1.15 -34.54 4.95
C VAL A 1038 2.12 -33.52 5.53
N TYR A 1039 3.36 -33.94 5.75
CA TYR A 1039 4.39 -33.12 6.39
C TYR A 1039 5.62 -32.98 5.49
N GLU A 1040 5.85 -31.77 4.97
CA GLU A 1040 7.00 -31.38 4.16
C GLU A 1040 7.97 -30.56 5.01
N ALA A 1041 9.06 -31.20 5.44
CA ALA A 1041 10.17 -30.58 6.16
C ALA A 1041 11.37 -31.54 6.27
N CYS A 1042 12.54 -31.01 6.61
CA CYS A 1042 13.69 -31.81 7.05
C CYS A 1042 13.33 -32.67 8.27
N VAL A 1043 13.80 -33.92 8.29
CA VAL A 1043 13.63 -34.87 9.41
C VAL A 1043 12.15 -35.17 9.76
N SER A 1044 11.21 -34.78 8.88
CA SER A 1044 9.75 -34.97 9.04
C SER A 1044 9.34 -36.41 9.36
N GLY A 1045 10.10 -37.41 8.88
CA GLY A 1045 9.86 -38.82 9.17
C GLY A 1045 10.09 -39.24 10.63
N SER A 1046 10.62 -38.39 11.52
CA SER A 1046 10.76 -38.73 12.94
C SER A 1046 9.42 -38.76 13.70
N PHE A 1047 8.39 -38.05 13.21
CA PHE A 1047 7.03 -38.10 13.74
C PHE A 1047 6.39 -39.50 13.63
N VAL A 1048 6.97 -40.39 12.83
CA VAL A 1048 6.67 -41.82 12.69
C VAL A 1048 7.76 -42.61 13.43
N ASN A 1049 7.55 -42.86 14.73
CA ASN A 1049 8.61 -43.29 15.64
C ASN A 1049 8.85 -44.81 15.64
N ARG A 1050 10.12 -45.19 15.46
CA ARG A 1050 10.59 -46.58 15.32
C ARG A 1050 10.71 -47.38 16.62
N ALA A 1051 10.57 -46.75 17.79
CA ALA A 1051 10.80 -47.36 19.10
C ALA A 1051 9.52 -47.57 19.93
N SER A 1052 8.51 -46.73 19.72
CA SER A 1052 7.26 -46.71 20.48
C SER A 1052 6.20 -45.93 19.71
N VAL A 1053 5.06 -46.58 19.40
CA VAL A 1053 3.93 -45.94 18.72
C VAL A 1053 3.21 -44.92 19.61
N ILE A 1054 3.40 -45.02 20.94
CA ILE A 1054 2.80 -44.11 21.93
C ILE A 1054 3.33 -42.68 21.76
N ASP A 1055 4.58 -42.55 21.33
CA ASP A 1055 5.33 -41.29 21.24
C ASP A 1055 5.42 -40.82 19.77
N SER A 1056 4.32 -40.99 19.03
CA SER A 1056 4.23 -40.78 17.57
C SER A 1056 2.82 -40.43 17.11
N ILE A 1057 2.68 -39.83 15.93
CA ILE A 1057 1.35 -39.56 15.34
C ILE A 1057 0.75 -40.79 14.61
N SER A 1058 1.45 -41.92 14.58
CA SER A 1058 1.00 -43.18 13.97
C SER A 1058 -0.15 -43.83 14.75
N LYS A 1059 -1.24 -44.17 14.04
CA LYS A 1059 -2.43 -44.79 14.62
C LYS A 1059 -3.35 -45.36 13.53
N PRO A 1060 -3.98 -46.54 13.71
CA PRO A 1060 -5.04 -47.01 12.82
C PRO A 1060 -6.17 -45.97 12.66
N GLY A 1061 -6.56 -45.71 11.41
CA GLY A 1061 -7.48 -44.62 11.03
C GLY A 1061 -6.77 -43.34 10.57
N ARG A 1062 -5.44 -43.25 10.74
CA ARG A 1062 -4.63 -42.16 10.20
C ARG A 1062 -3.87 -42.59 8.93
N VAL A 1063 -3.56 -41.63 8.07
CA VAL A 1063 -2.60 -41.76 6.96
C VAL A 1063 -1.57 -40.66 7.16
N ILE A 1064 -0.34 -41.04 7.46
CA ILE A 1064 0.77 -40.12 7.76
C ILE A 1064 1.77 -40.19 6.61
N ILE A 1065 1.98 -39.08 5.93
CA ILE A 1065 2.91 -38.93 4.80
C ILE A 1065 3.96 -37.91 5.18
N THR A 1066 5.24 -38.27 5.08
CA THR A 1066 6.36 -37.37 5.36
C THR A 1066 7.27 -37.28 4.13
N SER A 1067 7.77 -36.08 3.81
CA SER A 1067 8.64 -35.90 2.65
C SER A 1067 10.08 -36.41 2.84
N THR A 1068 10.44 -36.74 4.07
CA THR A 1068 11.76 -37.26 4.47
C THR A 1068 11.62 -38.42 5.45
N GLY A 1069 12.75 -39.04 5.78
CA GLY A 1069 12.87 -39.97 6.91
C GLY A 1069 13.26 -39.23 8.20
N PHE A 1070 13.89 -39.95 9.13
CA PHE A 1070 14.36 -39.39 10.41
C PHE A 1070 15.84 -38.94 10.38
N ASP A 1071 16.54 -39.04 9.24
CA ASP A 1071 17.99 -38.78 9.13
C ASP A 1071 18.40 -37.99 7.88
N ASN A 1072 17.48 -37.25 7.26
CA ASN A 1072 17.73 -36.48 6.05
C ASN A 1072 16.86 -35.22 5.89
N ASN A 1073 17.33 -34.34 5.01
CA ASN A 1073 16.70 -33.07 4.68
C ASN A 1073 15.58 -33.23 3.66
N ALA A 1074 14.65 -32.27 3.66
CA ALA A 1074 13.85 -31.93 2.50
C ALA A 1074 14.63 -30.91 1.66
N TYR A 1075 14.28 -30.76 0.39
CA TYR A 1075 14.94 -29.80 -0.49
C TYR A 1075 13.95 -28.99 -1.32
N ALA A 1076 14.23 -27.69 -1.42
CA ALA A 1076 13.46 -26.75 -2.20
C ALA A 1076 13.61 -27.00 -3.71
N SER A 1077 12.52 -26.82 -4.45
CA SER A 1077 12.53 -26.73 -5.91
C SER A 1077 12.62 -25.26 -6.35
N ALA A 1078 12.51 -24.98 -7.65
CA ALA A 1078 12.51 -23.61 -8.18
C ALA A 1078 11.37 -22.72 -7.64
N GLN A 1079 10.29 -23.31 -7.13
CA GLN A 1079 9.12 -22.57 -6.61
C GLN A 1079 8.49 -23.20 -5.37
N GLY A 1080 8.84 -24.42 -4.98
CA GLY A 1080 8.22 -25.16 -3.88
C GLY A 1080 9.20 -26.15 -3.27
N ALA A 1081 8.81 -27.43 -3.16
CA ALA A 1081 9.64 -28.52 -2.64
C ALA A 1081 9.44 -29.80 -3.46
N TYR A 1082 10.52 -30.57 -3.74
CA TYR A 1082 10.48 -31.63 -4.75
C TYR A 1082 9.46 -32.75 -4.50
N PHE A 1083 9.15 -33.06 -3.23
CA PHE A 1083 8.14 -34.04 -2.89
C PHE A 1083 6.72 -33.46 -3.03
N SER A 1084 6.41 -32.38 -2.32
CA SER A 1084 5.10 -31.71 -2.36
C SER A 1084 4.69 -31.28 -3.76
N ASP A 1085 5.62 -30.75 -4.56
CA ASP A 1085 5.38 -30.32 -5.95
C ASP A 1085 4.78 -31.44 -6.80
N ALA A 1086 5.29 -32.67 -6.67
CA ALA A 1086 4.83 -33.83 -7.43
C ALA A 1086 3.66 -34.56 -6.75
N PHE A 1087 3.63 -34.60 -5.41
CA PHE A 1087 2.56 -35.17 -4.61
C PHE A 1087 1.23 -34.44 -4.85
N PHE A 1088 1.18 -33.12 -4.62
CA PHE A 1088 -0.05 -32.34 -4.78
C PHE A 1088 -0.50 -32.27 -6.24
N SER A 1089 0.44 -32.26 -7.18
CA SER A 1089 0.10 -32.37 -8.61
C SER A 1089 -0.61 -33.69 -8.94
N CYS A 1090 -0.26 -34.81 -8.30
CA CYS A 1090 -1.04 -36.06 -8.41
C CYS A 1090 -2.40 -35.98 -7.70
N VAL A 1091 -2.49 -35.28 -6.57
CA VAL A 1091 -3.77 -35.07 -5.86
C VAL A 1091 -4.74 -34.28 -6.76
N ALA A 1092 -4.25 -33.32 -7.55
CA ALA A 1092 -5.05 -32.60 -8.55
C ALA A 1092 -5.56 -33.49 -9.70
N ASP A 1093 -4.82 -34.55 -10.08
CA ASP A 1093 -5.27 -35.59 -11.02
C ASP A 1093 -6.33 -36.54 -10.41
N SER A 1094 -6.79 -36.29 -9.17
CA SER A 1094 -7.64 -37.19 -8.39
C SER A 1094 -7.00 -38.56 -8.10
N GLY A 1095 -5.67 -38.62 -8.05
CA GLY A 1095 -4.94 -39.79 -7.61
C GLY A 1095 -5.27 -40.15 -6.16
N ASN A 1096 -5.22 -41.45 -5.82
CA ASN A 1096 -5.28 -41.87 -4.43
C ASN A 1096 -3.97 -41.53 -3.70
N LEU A 1097 -4.03 -41.37 -2.38
CA LEU A 1097 -2.89 -40.89 -1.59
C LEU A 1097 -1.66 -41.81 -1.70
N LYS A 1098 -1.85 -43.13 -1.89
CA LYS A 1098 -0.73 -44.07 -2.14
C LYS A 1098 -0.06 -43.81 -3.48
N ALA A 1099 -0.82 -43.65 -4.56
CA ALA A 1099 -0.29 -43.33 -5.89
C ALA A 1099 0.43 -41.98 -5.91
N CYS A 1100 -0.09 -40.99 -5.18
CA CYS A 1100 0.53 -39.66 -5.10
C CYS A 1100 1.78 -39.64 -4.21
N PHE A 1101 1.80 -40.42 -3.13
CA PHE A 1101 3.02 -40.71 -2.38
C PHE A 1101 4.08 -41.37 -3.27
N ASP A 1102 3.70 -42.38 -4.06
CA ASP A 1102 4.62 -43.05 -4.99
C ASP A 1102 5.13 -42.09 -6.07
N GLN A 1103 4.31 -41.17 -6.59
CA GLN A 1103 4.75 -40.13 -7.54
C GLN A 1103 5.69 -39.10 -6.89
N GLY A 1104 5.41 -38.62 -5.67
CA GLY A 1104 6.31 -37.74 -4.94
C GLY A 1104 7.66 -38.39 -4.64
N LYS A 1105 7.64 -39.66 -4.21
CA LYS A 1105 8.82 -40.49 -3.98
C LYS A 1105 9.62 -40.75 -5.26
N ALA A 1106 8.95 -40.95 -6.40
CA ALA A 1106 9.61 -41.08 -7.71
C ALA A 1106 10.24 -39.76 -8.17
N ALA A 1107 9.55 -38.62 -7.99
CA ALA A 1107 10.07 -37.30 -8.34
C ALA A 1107 11.35 -36.96 -7.56
N VAL A 1108 11.34 -37.21 -6.24
CA VAL A 1108 12.54 -37.11 -5.40
C VAL A 1108 13.64 -38.07 -5.89
N ALA A 1109 13.33 -39.32 -6.21
CA ALA A 1109 14.32 -40.28 -6.70
C ALA A 1109 14.98 -39.85 -8.02
N THR A 1110 14.26 -39.16 -8.92
CA THR A 1110 14.84 -38.58 -10.15
C THR A 1110 15.93 -37.54 -9.86
N THR A 1111 15.83 -36.78 -8.75
CA THR A 1111 16.88 -35.85 -8.32
C THR A 1111 18.16 -36.57 -7.88
N GLY A 1112 18.06 -37.83 -7.44
CA GLY A 1112 19.17 -38.62 -6.94
C GLY A 1112 19.85 -38.05 -5.68
N VAL A 1113 19.17 -37.20 -4.91
CA VAL A 1113 19.62 -36.76 -3.58
C VAL A 1113 19.14 -37.73 -2.49
N LYS A 1114 19.76 -37.71 -1.31
CA LYS A 1114 19.42 -38.55 -0.16
C LYS A 1114 18.16 -38.07 0.59
N GLN A 1115 17.06 -37.79 -0.11
CA GLN A 1115 15.73 -37.55 0.49
C GLN A 1115 14.86 -38.81 0.35
N THR A 1116 14.19 -39.24 1.44
CA THR A 1116 13.46 -40.53 1.48
C THR A 1116 12.08 -40.39 2.12
N PRO A 1117 11.02 -40.06 1.34
CA PRO A 1117 9.66 -39.96 1.85
C PRO A 1117 9.14 -41.25 2.50
N PHE A 1118 8.43 -41.15 3.63
CA PHE A 1118 7.78 -42.26 4.33
C PHE A 1118 6.25 -42.13 4.30
N LEU A 1119 5.56 -43.27 4.48
CA LEU A 1119 4.10 -43.39 4.57
C LEU A 1119 3.77 -44.44 5.64
N ASP A 1120 3.09 -44.06 6.72
CA ASP A 1120 2.46 -44.99 7.67
C ASP A 1120 0.94 -44.85 7.54
N ASP A 1121 0.25 -45.95 7.25
CA ASP A 1121 -1.22 -45.98 7.21
C ASP A 1121 -1.86 -47.19 7.92
N ASN A 1122 -1.01 -48.13 8.34
CA ASN A 1122 -1.42 -49.24 9.18
C ASN A 1122 -1.39 -48.87 10.67
N GLY A 1123 -0.56 -47.89 11.06
CA GLY A 1123 -0.49 -47.34 12.41
C GLY A 1123 0.37 -48.15 13.38
N ASP A 1124 1.35 -48.90 12.87
CA ASP A 1124 2.38 -49.57 13.68
C ASP A 1124 3.70 -48.79 13.78
N GLY A 1125 3.81 -47.65 13.07
CA GLY A 1125 5.00 -46.79 13.10
C GLY A 1125 6.18 -47.34 12.29
N VAL A 1126 5.97 -48.34 11.43
CA VAL A 1126 7.03 -49.01 10.67
C VAL A 1126 6.75 -48.93 9.16
N PHE A 1127 7.23 -47.85 8.54
CA PHE A 1127 7.23 -47.68 7.09
C PHE A 1127 7.88 -48.85 6.35
N ASP A 1128 7.07 -49.71 5.71
CA ASP A 1128 7.55 -50.77 4.82
C ASP A 1128 6.56 -51.12 3.68
N GLU A 1129 6.51 -52.38 3.25
CA GLU A 1129 5.66 -52.87 2.16
C GLU A 1129 4.21 -53.16 2.58
N ARG A 1130 3.90 -53.05 3.87
CA ARG A 1130 2.55 -53.22 4.44
C ARG A 1130 1.70 -51.95 4.33
N ASP A 1131 2.35 -50.80 4.16
CA ASP A 1131 1.69 -49.49 4.05
C ASP A 1131 1.14 -49.17 2.66
N GLY A 1132 0.07 -48.39 2.64
CA GLY A 1132 -0.68 -48.01 1.45
C GLY A 1132 -2.04 -48.68 1.35
N THR A 1133 -2.38 -49.60 2.25
CA THR A 1133 -3.63 -50.36 2.23
C THR A 1133 -4.85 -49.48 2.56
N VAL A 1134 -4.68 -48.42 3.35
CA VAL A 1134 -5.70 -47.41 3.65
C VAL A 1134 -5.58 -46.24 2.65
N ALA A 1135 -4.37 -45.76 2.39
CA ALA A 1135 -4.08 -44.62 1.53
C ALA A 1135 -4.46 -44.84 0.05
N VAL A 1136 -4.50 -46.10 -0.44
CA VAL A 1136 -5.04 -46.41 -1.77
C VAL A 1136 -6.56 -46.19 -1.89
N ASN A 1137 -7.27 -46.21 -0.77
CA ASN A 1137 -8.71 -45.97 -0.68
C ASN A 1137 -9.08 -44.51 -0.37
N ARG A 1138 -8.08 -43.64 -0.10
CA ARG A 1138 -8.29 -42.20 0.14
C ARG A 1138 -7.95 -41.36 -1.08
N GLN A 1139 -8.81 -40.38 -1.36
CA GLN A 1139 -8.70 -39.43 -2.47
C GLN A 1139 -9.21 -38.06 -2.01
N VAL A 1140 -8.59 -36.98 -2.50
CA VAL A 1140 -9.19 -35.63 -2.46
C VAL A 1140 -9.98 -35.50 -3.76
N THR A 1141 -11.31 -35.50 -3.69
CA THR A 1141 -12.15 -35.74 -4.86
C THR A 1141 -12.41 -34.47 -5.69
N ARG A 1142 -12.25 -34.56 -7.01
CA ARG A 1142 -12.58 -33.48 -7.96
C ARG A 1142 -13.50 -34.00 -9.08
N PHE A 1143 -14.24 -33.08 -9.72
CA PHE A 1143 -14.84 -33.33 -11.03
C PHE A 1143 -13.76 -33.29 -12.13
N PHE A 1144 -13.93 -34.11 -13.17
CA PHE A 1144 -12.94 -34.26 -14.26
C PHE A 1144 -12.62 -32.96 -15.01
N SER A 1145 -11.37 -32.49 -14.97
CA SER A 1145 -10.81 -31.59 -16.01
C SER A 1145 -9.28 -31.52 -16.06
N SER A 1146 -8.55 -31.59 -14.94
CA SER A 1146 -7.09 -31.47 -14.91
C SER A 1146 -6.40 -32.66 -15.58
N VAL A 1147 -5.76 -32.40 -16.72
CA VAL A 1147 -4.64 -33.17 -17.27
C VAL A 1147 -3.39 -32.34 -16.98
N ARG A 1148 -2.31 -32.94 -16.49
CA ARG A 1148 -1.05 -32.22 -16.26
C ARG A 1148 -0.15 -32.18 -17.51
N PRO A 1149 0.76 -31.20 -17.61
CA PRO A 1149 1.81 -31.22 -18.62
C PRO A 1149 2.68 -32.48 -18.47
N VAL A 1150 3.19 -32.97 -19.59
CA VAL A 1150 4.03 -34.17 -19.67
C VAL A 1150 5.31 -33.87 -20.43
N ILE A 1151 6.46 -34.00 -19.76
CA ILE A 1151 7.77 -33.94 -20.41
C ILE A 1151 7.94 -35.20 -21.26
N SER A 1152 7.77 -35.07 -22.57
CA SER A 1152 7.74 -36.18 -23.53
C SER A 1152 9.14 -36.62 -23.97
N SER A 1153 10.10 -35.69 -24.01
CA SER A 1153 11.52 -35.95 -24.27
C SER A 1153 12.40 -34.82 -23.74
N VAL A 1154 13.67 -35.14 -23.47
CA VAL A 1154 14.71 -34.18 -23.04
C VAL A 1154 16.04 -34.53 -23.71
N ASP A 1155 16.89 -33.53 -23.94
CA ASP A 1155 18.24 -33.67 -24.51
C ASP A 1155 19.22 -32.68 -23.86
N ALA A 1156 20.50 -33.05 -23.85
CA ALA A 1156 21.59 -32.26 -23.27
C ALA A 1156 22.89 -32.46 -24.07
N GLN A 1157 23.30 -31.43 -24.81
CA GLN A 1157 24.48 -31.44 -25.68
C GLN A 1157 25.55 -30.49 -25.12
N LYS A 1158 26.84 -30.84 -25.25
CA LYS A 1158 27.98 -30.06 -24.72
C LYS A 1158 28.95 -29.64 -25.82
N ASN A 1159 29.45 -28.40 -25.75
CA ASN A 1159 30.50 -27.88 -26.62
C ASN A 1159 31.50 -27.05 -25.78
N GLY A 1160 32.70 -27.59 -25.54
CA GLY A 1160 33.65 -26.94 -24.62
C GLY A 1160 33.14 -26.97 -23.18
N ALA A 1161 32.96 -25.79 -22.58
CA ALA A 1161 32.29 -25.63 -21.29
C ALA A 1161 30.80 -25.25 -21.42
N ASP A 1162 30.33 -24.95 -22.64
CA ASP A 1162 28.93 -24.60 -22.92
C ASP A 1162 28.09 -25.85 -23.16
N GLY A 1163 26.77 -25.73 -23.04
CA GLY A 1163 25.86 -26.78 -23.49
C GLY A 1163 24.46 -26.29 -23.86
N LEU A 1164 23.82 -26.98 -24.80
CA LEU A 1164 22.43 -26.77 -25.18
C LEU A 1164 21.56 -27.78 -24.42
N LEU A 1165 20.63 -27.29 -23.61
CA LEU A 1165 19.61 -28.09 -22.95
C LEU A 1165 18.27 -27.91 -23.66
N THR A 1166 17.53 -28.98 -23.88
CA THR A 1166 16.25 -28.97 -24.61
C THR A 1166 15.24 -29.89 -23.92
N ALA A 1167 13.98 -29.46 -23.85
CA ALA A 1167 12.85 -30.27 -23.38
C ALA A 1167 11.64 -30.11 -24.30
N THR A 1168 10.91 -31.19 -24.54
CA THR A 1168 9.65 -31.18 -25.30
C THR A 1168 8.50 -31.55 -24.35
N VAL A 1169 7.66 -30.58 -24.03
CA VAL A 1169 6.53 -30.70 -23.13
C VAL A 1169 5.25 -30.78 -23.94
N ALA A 1170 4.48 -31.85 -23.73
CA ALA A 1170 3.08 -31.88 -24.13
C ALA A 1170 2.27 -31.15 -23.05
N GLU A 1171 1.44 -30.19 -23.45
CA GLU A 1171 0.63 -29.37 -22.54
C GLU A 1171 -0.46 -30.20 -21.85
N GLY A 1172 -0.94 -29.70 -20.71
CA GLY A 1172 -1.99 -30.35 -19.93
C GLY A 1172 -3.39 -29.94 -20.41
N ALA A 1173 -4.30 -29.75 -19.46
CA ALA A 1173 -5.52 -28.97 -19.66
C ALA A 1173 -5.23 -27.46 -19.76
N GLU A 1174 -4.02 -27.04 -19.36
CA GLU A 1174 -3.56 -25.67 -19.26
C GLU A 1174 -2.21 -25.48 -19.95
N GLN A 1175 -1.92 -24.25 -20.38
CA GLN A 1175 -0.67 -23.90 -21.06
C GLN A 1175 0.54 -24.06 -20.11
N THR A 1176 1.67 -24.52 -20.63
CA THR A 1176 2.92 -24.59 -19.85
C THR A 1176 3.42 -23.18 -19.53
N GLU A 1177 3.54 -22.84 -18.25
CA GLU A 1177 4.00 -21.53 -17.77
C GLU A 1177 5.53 -21.48 -17.63
N LEU A 1178 6.12 -22.56 -17.10
CA LEU A 1178 7.54 -22.61 -16.75
C LEU A 1178 8.14 -23.98 -17.12
N VAL A 1179 9.32 -23.97 -17.75
CA VAL A 1179 10.16 -25.15 -17.99
C VAL A 1179 11.57 -24.83 -17.51
N TRP A 1180 12.18 -25.74 -16.75
CA TRP A 1180 13.51 -25.54 -16.19
C TRP A 1180 14.28 -26.85 -16.03
N ALA A 1181 15.59 -26.74 -15.84
CA ALA A 1181 16.49 -27.85 -15.54
C ALA A 1181 17.37 -27.53 -14.32
N ALA A 1182 17.50 -28.49 -13.40
CA ALA A 1182 18.50 -28.47 -12.34
C ALA A 1182 19.74 -29.25 -12.78
N VAL A 1183 20.93 -28.64 -12.69
CA VAL A 1183 22.19 -29.16 -13.25
C VAL A 1183 23.20 -29.48 -12.15
N TYR A 1184 23.19 -30.72 -11.67
CA TYR A 1184 24.10 -31.21 -10.64
C TYR A 1184 25.48 -31.50 -11.25
N GLY A 1185 26.51 -30.79 -10.79
CA GLY A 1185 27.89 -30.99 -11.22
C GLY A 1185 28.52 -32.30 -10.72
N PRO A 1186 29.62 -32.78 -11.33
CA PRO A 1186 30.33 -33.98 -10.89
C PRO A 1186 31.02 -33.81 -9.52
N THR A 1187 31.21 -32.57 -9.10
CA THR A 1187 31.78 -32.14 -7.81
C THR A 1187 30.72 -31.96 -6.72
N PHE A 1188 29.42 -32.01 -7.08
CA PHE A 1188 28.32 -31.80 -6.16
C PHE A 1188 28.35 -32.83 -5.02
N ALA A 1189 28.45 -32.33 -3.79
CA ALA A 1189 28.29 -33.10 -2.57
C ALA A 1189 27.06 -32.57 -1.83
N GLU A 1190 26.19 -33.47 -1.39
CA GLU A 1190 25.00 -33.07 -0.62
C GLU A 1190 25.41 -32.43 0.72
N PRO A 1191 24.79 -31.30 1.12
CA PRO A 1191 25.10 -30.66 2.39
C PRO A 1191 24.89 -31.57 3.60
N GLY A 1192 25.88 -31.63 4.49
CA GLY A 1192 25.81 -32.42 5.75
C GLY A 1192 25.08 -31.73 6.91
N THR A 1193 24.51 -30.55 6.67
CA THR A 1193 23.76 -29.71 7.63
C THR A 1193 22.30 -29.58 7.19
N VAL A 1194 21.43 -29.09 8.07
CA VAL A 1194 20.02 -28.79 7.73
C VAL A 1194 19.96 -27.53 6.85
N THR A 1195 20.19 -27.71 5.56
CA THR A 1195 20.16 -26.66 4.53
C THR A 1195 19.26 -27.13 3.40
N LEU A 1196 18.17 -26.38 3.20
CA LEU A 1196 17.07 -26.70 2.27
C LEU A 1196 17.38 -26.34 0.81
N ASN A 1197 18.27 -25.38 0.57
CA ASN A 1197 18.80 -25.08 -0.76
C ASN A 1197 20.02 -25.97 -1.03
N LEU A 1198 20.13 -26.47 -2.27
CA LEU A 1198 21.20 -27.36 -2.72
C LEU A 1198 22.37 -26.62 -3.39
N GLU A 1199 22.24 -25.31 -3.66
CA GLU A 1199 23.19 -24.50 -4.45
C GLU A 1199 23.45 -25.06 -5.87
N VAL A 1200 22.55 -25.92 -6.34
CA VAL A 1200 22.58 -26.54 -7.67
C VAL A 1200 22.05 -25.54 -8.69
N PRO A 1201 22.78 -25.23 -9.78
CA PRO A 1201 22.30 -24.34 -10.83
C PRO A 1201 20.96 -24.78 -11.40
N VAL A 1202 19.97 -23.89 -11.30
CA VAL A 1202 18.66 -24.02 -11.94
C VAL A 1202 18.62 -23.08 -13.14
N VAL A 1203 18.33 -23.61 -14.31
CA VAL A 1203 18.26 -22.85 -15.57
C VAL A 1203 16.87 -22.98 -16.19
N ARG A 1204 16.25 -21.83 -16.48
CA ARG A 1204 15.00 -21.73 -17.22
C ARG A 1204 15.23 -22.10 -18.70
N LEU A 1205 14.27 -22.75 -19.33
CA LEU A 1205 14.31 -23.08 -20.76
C LEU A 1205 13.24 -22.25 -21.49
N GLU A 1206 13.62 -21.55 -22.56
CA GLU A 1206 12.73 -20.67 -23.30
C GLU A 1206 12.08 -21.35 -24.52
N PRO A 1207 10.85 -20.99 -24.91
CA PRO A 1207 10.18 -21.54 -26.08
C PRO A 1207 11.00 -21.40 -27.38
N VAL A 1208 11.10 -22.49 -28.14
CA VAL A 1208 11.81 -22.52 -29.42
C VAL A 1208 10.88 -21.99 -30.52
N ALA A 1209 11.21 -20.81 -31.07
CA ALA A 1209 10.44 -20.16 -32.11
C ALA A 1209 10.16 -21.11 -33.30
N GLY A 1210 8.88 -21.32 -33.61
CA GLY A 1210 8.42 -22.22 -34.67
C GLY A 1210 8.38 -23.71 -34.32
N GLN A 1211 8.64 -24.10 -33.06
CA GLN A 1211 8.55 -25.50 -32.58
C GLN A 1211 7.69 -25.57 -31.31
N PRO A 1212 6.34 -25.61 -31.44
CA PRO A 1212 5.42 -25.66 -30.30
C PRO A 1212 5.74 -26.78 -29.31
N GLY A 1213 5.57 -26.51 -28.02
CA GLY A 1213 5.91 -27.44 -26.93
C GLY A 1213 7.40 -27.72 -26.75
N THR A 1214 8.30 -27.14 -27.55
CA THR A 1214 9.75 -27.33 -27.41
C THR A 1214 10.40 -26.11 -26.76
N PHE A 1215 11.20 -26.34 -25.72
CA PHE A 1215 11.87 -25.31 -24.92
C PHE A 1215 13.38 -25.60 -24.87
N SER A 1216 14.23 -24.57 -24.80
CA SER A 1216 15.69 -24.77 -24.75
C SER A 1216 16.46 -23.61 -24.09
N ILE A 1217 17.70 -23.86 -23.68
CA ILE A 1217 18.67 -22.83 -23.29
C ILE A 1217 20.10 -23.20 -23.66
N ASN A 1218 20.89 -22.21 -24.11
CA ASN A 1218 22.34 -22.31 -24.24
C ASN A 1218 22.99 -21.97 -22.88
N TYR A 1219 23.24 -22.99 -22.07
CA TYR A 1219 23.90 -22.87 -20.77
C TYR A 1219 25.42 -22.69 -20.96
N THR A 1220 25.81 -21.44 -21.23
CA THR A 1220 27.18 -20.99 -21.47
C THR A 1220 28.06 -21.17 -20.23
N ASN A 1221 29.27 -21.73 -20.39
CA ASN A 1221 30.22 -22.13 -19.34
C ASN A 1221 29.71 -23.08 -18.23
N GLY A 1222 28.45 -23.54 -18.27
CA GLY A 1222 27.82 -24.33 -17.21
C GLY A 1222 28.41 -25.73 -16.97
N PHE A 1223 29.16 -26.26 -17.95
CA PHE A 1223 29.74 -27.60 -17.91
C PHE A 1223 31.26 -27.59 -17.70
N ALA A 1224 31.75 -26.73 -16.82
CA ALA A 1224 33.18 -26.53 -16.55
C ALA A 1224 33.89 -27.75 -15.90
N ASP A 1225 33.20 -28.55 -15.09
CA ASP A 1225 33.84 -29.57 -14.25
C ASP A 1225 34.15 -30.90 -14.97
N PRO A 1226 35.24 -31.60 -14.58
CA PRO A 1226 35.61 -32.89 -15.13
C PRO A 1226 34.86 -34.07 -14.48
N GLY A 1227 33.76 -34.52 -15.09
CA GLY A 1227 33.08 -35.75 -14.72
C GLY A 1227 31.67 -35.89 -15.28
N GLU A 1228 30.88 -36.79 -14.69
CA GLU A 1228 29.49 -37.04 -15.08
C GLU A 1228 28.55 -36.02 -14.42
N TYR A 1229 27.79 -35.29 -15.24
CA TYR A 1229 26.75 -34.35 -14.80
C TYR A 1229 25.40 -35.06 -14.71
N ARG A 1230 24.61 -34.76 -13.68
CA ARG A 1230 23.21 -35.18 -13.55
C ARG A 1230 22.32 -33.99 -13.83
N ILE A 1231 21.38 -34.13 -14.77
CA ILE A 1231 20.44 -33.07 -15.14
C ILE A 1231 19.02 -33.58 -14.90
N VAL A 1232 18.15 -32.76 -14.32
CA VAL A 1232 16.73 -33.07 -14.15
C VAL A 1232 15.88 -31.93 -14.67
N PHE A 1233 14.96 -32.25 -15.59
CA PHE A 1233 14.05 -31.30 -16.21
C PHE A 1233 12.67 -31.36 -15.54
N TYR A 1234 12.04 -30.19 -15.49
CA TYR A 1234 10.75 -29.94 -14.87
C TYR A 1234 9.91 -29.04 -15.79
N ALA A 1235 8.58 -29.17 -15.69
CA ALA A 1235 7.63 -28.32 -16.38
C ALA A 1235 6.39 -28.11 -15.51
N GLN A 1236 5.79 -26.93 -15.57
CA GLN A 1236 4.62 -26.54 -14.78
C GLN A 1236 3.61 -25.78 -15.66
N ASP A 1237 2.31 -26.00 -15.44
CA ASP A 1237 1.23 -25.24 -16.08
C ASP A 1237 0.78 -24.01 -15.27
N ARG A 1238 -0.07 -23.17 -15.88
CA ARG A 1238 -0.58 -21.91 -15.27
C ARG A 1238 -1.40 -22.05 -13.97
N LEU A 1239 -1.85 -23.26 -13.62
CA LEU A 1239 -2.49 -23.50 -12.31
C LEU A 1239 -1.46 -23.87 -11.23
N GLY A 1240 -0.21 -24.06 -11.65
CA GLY A 1240 0.91 -24.46 -10.82
C GLY A 1240 1.11 -25.98 -10.76
N LEU A 1241 0.47 -26.77 -11.63
CA LEU A 1241 0.59 -28.23 -11.59
C LEU A 1241 1.85 -28.68 -12.34
N ASN A 1242 2.65 -29.53 -11.67
CA ASN A 1242 3.94 -29.97 -12.18
C ASN A 1242 3.83 -31.30 -12.93
N ALA A 1243 4.50 -31.37 -14.07
CA ALA A 1243 4.82 -32.62 -14.76
C ALA A 1243 5.65 -33.55 -13.84
N ALA A 1244 5.61 -34.86 -14.13
CA ALA A 1244 6.61 -35.77 -13.54
C ALA A 1244 8.02 -35.36 -14.04
N PRO A 1245 9.01 -35.13 -13.16
CA PRO A 1245 10.33 -34.68 -13.58
C PRO A 1245 11.10 -35.79 -14.30
N VAL A 1246 11.86 -35.41 -15.33
CA VAL A 1246 12.57 -36.34 -16.21
C VAL A 1246 14.06 -36.04 -16.22
N SER A 1247 14.89 -37.06 -16.02
CA SER A 1247 16.32 -37.00 -16.26
C SER A 1247 16.66 -37.77 -17.55
N PRO A 1248 17.56 -37.28 -18.43
CA PRO A 1248 18.02 -38.01 -19.60
C PRO A 1248 18.89 -39.21 -19.17
N GLY A 1249 18.22 -40.35 -18.94
CA GLY A 1249 18.84 -41.57 -18.42
C GLY A 1249 19.95 -42.12 -19.33
N GLY A 1250 21.19 -41.74 -19.05
CA GLY A 1250 22.40 -42.31 -19.68
C GLY A 1250 23.18 -41.40 -20.62
N ILE A 1251 22.91 -40.08 -20.70
CA ILE A 1251 23.82 -39.14 -21.39
C ILE A 1251 25.05 -38.88 -20.51
N GLN A 1252 25.96 -39.85 -20.44
CA GLN A 1252 27.25 -39.69 -19.77
C GLN A 1252 28.13 -38.69 -20.54
N LEU A 1253 28.19 -37.44 -20.09
CA LEU A 1253 29.10 -36.41 -20.60
C LEU A 1253 30.56 -36.66 -20.15
N PHE A 1254 31.10 -37.81 -20.56
CA PHE A 1254 32.43 -38.29 -20.21
C PHE A 1254 33.53 -37.31 -20.63
N LEU A 1255 34.21 -36.69 -19.66
CA LEU A 1255 35.49 -36.04 -19.90
C LEU A 1255 36.63 -37.05 -19.66
N PRO A 1256 37.50 -37.32 -20.66
CA PRO A 1256 38.61 -38.25 -20.49
C PRO A 1256 39.67 -37.63 -19.58
N ALA A 1257 40.03 -38.33 -18.51
CA ALA A 1257 41.06 -37.89 -17.56
C ALA A 1257 42.45 -37.85 -18.22
N ILE A 1258 42.87 -36.65 -18.67
CA ILE A 1258 44.23 -36.41 -19.15
C ILE A 1258 45.17 -36.27 -17.95
N ASN A 1259 45.70 -37.40 -17.49
CA ASN A 1259 46.91 -37.39 -16.66
C ASN A 1259 48.05 -36.69 -17.42
N ARG A 1260 48.76 -35.80 -16.74
CA ARG A 1260 50.03 -35.18 -17.16
C ARG A 1260 51.16 -35.62 -16.24
#